data_AF-A0A547PCV3-F1
#
_entry.id   AF-A0A547PCV3-F1
#
_cell.length_a   1.000
_cell.length_b   1.000
_cell.length_c   1.000
_cell.angle_alpha   90.00
_cell.angle_beta   90.00
_cell.angle_gamma   90.00
#
_symmetry.space_group_name_H-M   'P 1'
#
loop_
_entity.id
_entity.type
_entity.pdbx_description
1 polymer ?
#
loop_
_entity_poly.entity_id
_entity_poly.type
_entity_poly.pdbx_seq_one_letter_code
_entity_poly.pdbx_strand_id
1 'polypeptide(L)'
;MAGGWKILTAAPLMVLASCGGGGGSTPSGGGTGSGPATPPPSNPPPANGVYSVPAAESLSASEVGTIIAQAAAQAGQQGEAATIAVTDRVGNVLGVFQMPGASATAAIPGAPNGQNIDAQGLTIPATTAAIAKAITGAYLSSGGNAFSSRTASMIVQEHFPPAPTTVGLESGPLFGVQFSQLPCSDLVNRASDGMIGPQRSPLGLSADPGGFPLYKNGVVVGGVGVIADGIYGADLNVLDVDNDADEPIALAGTIGFEAPVSIRADRIFADGTSLRYTDVTYSQLSAVGGVSFAGTPGALVPVAGYHSGTALIAGTAYGSEASGIRPSTSGEFSITDAFVLSNGAGANRFPVRGGTDGADIGAPITSAEARAILEEAFKVMSRARAQIRQPLDSRAQVSISLVDTRGRVLGIVRSPDAPIFGIDVSLQKARTANFFSGSFAANELLATPGEIPQFVGRVRTFLNDPAALTGAFAFADRSGGNLSRPYFPDGEVGQPHGPLSRPIAQFNPFSTGLQSALIVGNVGQHLGFVQGANADTPDNCTSLPQIAAGETRLDNGIQIFPGSVPIYRGNELVGGIGVSGDGIDQDDMISFLGLHNAGQRAGGVGNAPPDIRADRIVVQVGGRQVRLRYVNCPFAPFLDTDAQNVCEGL
;
A
#
# COMPACT_ATOMS: atom_id res chain seq x y z
N MET A 1 68.66 1.31 13.95
CA MET A 1 67.37 1.61 14.59
C MET A 1 66.73 2.72 13.79
N ALA A 2 65.64 2.38 13.10
CA ALA A 2 64.95 3.22 12.12
C ALA A 2 63.77 3.95 12.77
N GLY A 3 63.43 5.14 12.26
CA GLY A 3 62.21 5.85 12.65
C GLY A 3 62.19 7.28 12.12
N GLY A 4 61.63 7.46 10.92
CA GLY A 4 61.56 8.72 10.20
C GLY A 4 60.30 9.56 10.46
N TRP A 5 60.43 10.82 10.05
CA TRP A 5 59.46 11.93 10.08
C TRP A 5 58.11 11.65 9.38
N LYS A 6 57.04 12.29 9.88
CA LYS A 6 55.88 12.69 9.06
C LYS A 6 55.55 14.16 9.33
N ILE A 7 55.50 14.96 8.26
CA ILE A 7 55.11 16.37 8.21
C ILE A 7 53.73 16.47 7.56
N LEU A 8 52.88 17.34 8.09
CA LEU A 8 51.62 17.82 7.53
C LEU A 8 51.83 18.64 6.26
N THR A 9 50.95 18.50 5.27
CA THR A 9 50.63 19.61 4.35
C THR A 9 49.19 19.53 3.82
N ALA A 10 48.62 20.72 3.70
CA ALA A 10 47.28 21.05 3.25
C ALA A 10 47.11 21.06 1.72
N ALA A 11 45.85 21.10 1.29
CA ALA A 11 45.37 21.17 -0.08
C ALA A 11 45.81 22.41 -0.88
N PRO A 12 45.69 22.33 -2.22
CA PRO A 12 45.13 23.46 -2.96
C PRO A 12 44.06 23.05 -3.99
N LEU A 13 43.09 23.95 -4.20
CA LEU A 13 42.17 23.99 -5.34
C LEU A 13 42.92 24.21 -6.66
N MET A 14 42.44 23.58 -7.75
CA MET A 14 42.50 24.16 -9.10
C MET A 14 41.26 23.82 -9.93
N VAL A 15 40.87 24.78 -10.76
CA VAL A 15 39.62 24.90 -11.51
C VAL A 15 39.89 24.77 -13.02
N LEU A 16 38.97 24.09 -13.72
CA LEU A 16 38.61 24.08 -15.17
C LEU A 16 39.64 23.63 -16.24
N ALA A 17 39.26 22.60 -17.02
CA ALA A 17 39.03 22.70 -18.48
C ALA A 17 38.44 21.39 -19.06
N SER A 18 37.43 21.53 -19.91
CA SER A 18 36.77 20.49 -20.71
C SER A 18 37.54 20.12 -21.98
N CYS A 19 37.51 18.83 -22.34
CA CYS A 19 37.50 18.19 -23.67
C CYS A 19 37.27 16.69 -23.35
N GLY A 20 36.30 15.93 -23.88
CA GLY A 20 35.76 15.88 -25.23
C GLY A 20 36.18 14.55 -25.88
N GLY A 21 35.30 13.54 -25.86
CA GLY A 21 35.43 12.23 -26.53
C GLY A 21 35.26 11.06 -25.54
N GLY A 22 34.30 10.15 -25.65
CA GLY A 22 33.41 9.73 -26.74
C GLY A 22 33.48 8.20 -26.82
N GLY A 23 32.49 7.49 -26.26
CA GLY A 23 32.46 6.03 -26.32
C GLY A 23 31.47 5.32 -25.38
N GLY A 24 30.19 5.29 -25.77
CA GLY A 24 29.32 4.09 -25.71
C GLY A 24 28.86 3.52 -24.37
N SER A 25 27.71 4.00 -23.87
CA SER A 25 26.56 3.18 -23.42
C SER A 25 25.38 4.08 -23.05
N THR A 26 24.55 4.39 -24.04
CA THR A 26 23.24 5.03 -23.84
C THR A 26 22.26 4.02 -23.23
N PRO A 27 21.57 4.32 -22.11
CA PRO A 27 20.43 3.55 -21.66
C PRO A 27 19.31 3.66 -22.70
N SER A 28 18.76 2.51 -23.13
CA SER A 28 17.73 2.39 -24.16
C SER A 28 16.37 2.89 -23.67
N GLY A 29 16.18 4.22 -23.68
CA GLY A 29 14.88 4.88 -23.68
C GLY A 29 14.61 5.43 -25.09
N GLY A 30 14.17 4.56 -26.00
CA GLY A 30 13.96 4.90 -27.41
C GLY A 30 12.50 4.82 -27.83
N GLY A 31 11.68 5.76 -27.37
CA GLY A 31 10.43 6.10 -28.06
C GLY A 31 10.71 7.20 -29.08
N THR A 32 10.46 6.95 -30.37
CA THR A 32 10.53 7.99 -31.41
C THR A 32 9.29 8.90 -31.34
N GLY A 33 9.33 9.81 -30.37
CA GLY A 33 8.49 10.99 -30.23
C GLY A 33 9.33 12.03 -29.48
N SER A 34 9.08 13.32 -29.69
CA SER A 34 9.75 14.42 -28.97
C SER A 34 10.09 14.05 -27.53
N GLY A 35 11.34 14.30 -27.10
CA GLY A 35 11.83 13.94 -25.77
C GLY A 35 10.83 14.29 -24.64
N PRO A 36 10.88 13.56 -23.51
CA PRO A 36 9.82 13.60 -22.50
C PRO A 36 9.50 15.05 -22.16
N ALA A 37 8.21 15.41 -22.21
CA ALA A 37 7.77 16.69 -21.70
C ALA A 37 8.32 16.82 -20.28
N THR A 38 9.08 17.89 -20.05
CA THR A 38 9.40 18.30 -18.68
C THR A 38 8.06 18.39 -17.94
N PRO A 39 7.93 17.81 -16.73
CA PRO A 39 6.70 17.94 -15.98
C PRO A 39 6.33 19.42 -15.96
N PRO A 40 5.08 19.81 -16.29
CA PRO A 40 4.68 21.18 -16.12
C PRO A 40 5.03 21.58 -14.67
N PRO A 41 5.57 22.80 -14.44
CA PRO A 41 5.93 23.21 -13.10
C PRO A 41 4.73 22.98 -12.18
N SER A 42 4.93 22.20 -11.12
CA SER A 42 3.87 21.94 -10.14
C SER A 42 3.31 23.28 -9.71
N ASN A 43 1.97 23.42 -9.67
CA ASN A 43 1.35 24.62 -9.12
C ASN A 43 2.01 24.91 -7.77
N PRO A 44 2.49 26.15 -7.52
CA PRO A 44 3.09 26.47 -6.24
C PRO A 44 2.08 26.14 -5.13
N PRO A 45 2.55 25.72 -3.94
CA PRO A 45 1.66 25.45 -2.82
C PRO A 45 0.68 26.61 -2.61
N PRO A 46 -0.57 26.33 -2.21
CA PRO A 46 -1.52 27.37 -1.81
C PRO A 46 -0.89 28.32 -0.79
N ALA A 47 -1.39 29.56 -0.67
CA ALA A 47 -0.90 30.48 0.35
C ALA A 47 -0.99 29.82 1.75
N ASN A 48 0.16 29.74 2.45
CA ASN A 48 0.36 29.04 3.73
C ASN A 48 0.34 27.50 3.67
N GLY A 49 0.42 26.91 2.48
CA GLY A 49 0.64 25.48 2.27
C GLY A 49 2.12 25.13 2.02
N VAL A 50 2.50 23.90 2.31
CA VAL A 50 3.83 23.31 2.00
C VAL A 50 3.76 22.20 0.97
N TYR A 51 2.54 21.80 0.57
CA TYR A 51 2.31 20.77 -0.44
C TYR A 51 1.74 21.36 -1.74
N SER A 52 2.24 20.86 -2.87
CA SER A 52 1.61 21.09 -4.17
C SER A 52 0.38 20.20 -4.30
N VAL A 53 -0.73 20.77 -4.76
CA VAL A 53 -1.96 20.02 -5.06
C VAL A 53 -1.90 19.51 -6.50
N PRO A 54 -2.15 18.21 -6.75
CA PRO A 54 -2.24 17.68 -8.11
C PRO A 54 -3.24 18.46 -8.96
N ALA A 55 -2.92 18.71 -10.23
CA ALA A 55 -3.86 19.35 -11.14
C ALA A 55 -5.07 18.44 -11.39
N ALA A 56 -6.23 19.06 -11.63
CA ALA A 56 -7.47 18.34 -11.90
C ALA A 56 -7.45 17.77 -13.32
N GLU A 57 -7.00 16.52 -13.44
CA GLU A 57 -6.94 15.77 -14.69
C GLU A 57 -7.78 14.49 -14.58
N SER A 58 -8.35 14.04 -15.70
CA SER A 58 -9.02 12.74 -15.80
C SER A 58 -8.97 12.18 -17.22
N LEU A 59 -9.28 10.89 -17.32
CA LEU A 59 -9.45 10.18 -18.59
C LEU A 59 -10.85 10.44 -19.17
N SER A 60 -10.94 10.82 -20.43
CA SER A 60 -12.18 10.78 -21.21
C SER A 60 -12.49 9.35 -21.66
N ALA A 61 -13.75 9.06 -21.97
CA ALA A 61 -14.14 7.75 -22.50
C ALA A 61 -13.40 7.37 -23.80
N SER A 62 -13.06 8.36 -24.64
CA SER A 62 -12.23 8.14 -25.84
C SER A 62 -10.80 7.73 -25.49
N GLU A 63 -10.19 8.34 -24.47
CA GLU A 63 -8.84 8.00 -24.03
C GLU A 63 -8.81 6.59 -23.42
N VAL A 64 -9.83 6.22 -22.65
CA VAL A 64 -10.02 4.83 -22.17
C VAL A 64 -10.06 3.86 -23.35
N GLY A 65 -10.77 4.22 -24.42
CA GLY A 65 -10.82 3.42 -25.64
C GLY A 65 -9.45 3.28 -26.31
N THR A 66 -8.67 4.36 -26.37
CA THR A 66 -7.30 4.34 -26.90
C THR A 66 -6.39 3.40 -26.11
N ILE A 67 -6.42 3.48 -24.77
CA ILE A 67 -5.63 2.61 -23.89
C ILE A 67 -5.95 1.13 -24.15
N ILE A 68 -7.24 0.78 -24.20
CA ILE A 68 -7.69 -0.59 -24.46
C ILE A 68 -7.27 -1.04 -25.87
N ALA A 69 -7.44 -0.19 -26.88
CA ALA A 69 -7.12 -0.51 -28.26
C ALA A 69 -5.62 -0.76 -28.47
N GLN A 70 -4.76 0.05 -27.83
CA GLN A 70 -3.31 -0.12 -27.90
C GLN A 70 -2.86 -1.44 -27.27
N ALA A 71 -3.39 -1.76 -26.07
CA ALA A 71 -3.13 -3.03 -25.42
C ALA A 71 -3.62 -4.22 -26.28
N ALA A 72 -4.87 -4.18 -26.75
CA ALA A 72 -5.42 -5.24 -27.59
C ALA A 72 -4.66 -5.43 -28.91
N ALA A 73 -4.20 -4.33 -29.53
CA ALA A 73 -3.36 -4.40 -30.72
C ALA A 73 -2.01 -5.07 -30.43
N GLN A 74 -1.36 -4.73 -29.31
CA GLN A 74 -0.11 -5.36 -28.89
C GLN A 74 -0.29 -6.87 -28.66
N ALA A 75 -1.36 -7.27 -27.95
CA ALA A 75 -1.71 -8.67 -27.75
C ALA A 75 -1.86 -9.41 -29.09
N GLY A 76 -2.61 -8.83 -30.04
CA GLY A 76 -2.78 -9.40 -31.38
C GLY A 76 -1.47 -9.54 -32.17
N GLN A 77 -0.53 -8.59 -32.04
CA GLN A 77 0.80 -8.70 -32.67
C GLN A 77 1.66 -9.81 -32.06
N GLN A 78 1.42 -10.16 -30.79
CA GLN A 78 2.08 -11.27 -30.11
C GLN A 78 1.41 -12.62 -30.37
N GLY A 79 0.26 -12.63 -31.06
CA GLY A 79 -0.54 -13.84 -31.25
C GLY A 79 -1.33 -14.25 -30.00
N GLU A 80 -1.49 -13.34 -29.04
CA GLU A 80 -2.16 -13.55 -27.77
C GLU A 80 -3.57 -12.92 -27.75
N ALA A 81 -4.38 -13.33 -26.78
CA ALA A 81 -5.68 -12.73 -26.49
C ALA A 81 -5.78 -12.37 -25.01
N ALA A 82 -6.16 -11.13 -24.72
CA ALA A 82 -6.10 -10.58 -23.37
C ALA A 82 -7.46 -10.11 -22.84
N THR A 83 -7.57 -10.11 -21.50
CA THR A 83 -8.55 -9.34 -20.73
C THR A 83 -7.87 -8.08 -20.21
N ILE A 84 -8.45 -6.91 -20.51
CA ILE A 84 -7.85 -5.59 -20.25
C ILE A 84 -8.82 -4.78 -19.40
N ALA A 85 -8.35 -4.21 -18.29
CA ALA A 85 -9.12 -3.31 -17.44
C ALA A 85 -8.44 -1.94 -17.35
N VAL A 86 -9.24 -0.88 -17.31
CA VAL A 86 -8.79 0.50 -17.09
C VAL A 86 -9.56 1.09 -15.92
N THR A 87 -8.84 1.74 -15.00
CA THR A 87 -9.40 2.42 -13.84
C THR A 87 -8.98 3.88 -13.83
N ASP A 88 -9.77 4.75 -13.19
CA ASP A 88 -9.34 6.11 -12.89
C ASP A 88 -8.49 6.18 -11.61
N ARG A 89 -8.02 7.38 -11.28
CA ARG A 89 -7.15 7.64 -10.13
C ARG A 89 -7.71 7.07 -8.83
N VAL A 90 -9.02 7.15 -8.62
CA VAL A 90 -9.69 6.75 -7.37
C VAL A 90 -10.38 5.38 -7.48
N GLY A 91 -10.04 4.61 -8.52
CA GLY A 91 -10.36 3.20 -8.68
C GLY A 91 -11.68 2.91 -9.36
N ASN A 92 -12.36 3.91 -9.94
CA ASN A 92 -13.55 3.65 -10.73
C ASN A 92 -13.15 2.83 -11.96
N VAL A 93 -13.79 1.67 -12.18
CA VAL A 93 -13.54 0.84 -13.37
C VAL A 93 -14.21 1.49 -14.57
N LEU A 94 -13.40 1.97 -15.52
CA LEU A 94 -13.84 2.76 -16.68
C LEU A 94 -14.16 1.90 -17.91
N GLY A 95 -13.61 0.69 -17.93
CA GLY A 95 -13.83 -0.30 -18.97
C GLY A 95 -13.14 -1.61 -18.62
N VAL A 96 -13.80 -2.72 -18.96
CA VAL A 96 -13.22 -4.06 -18.95
C VAL A 96 -13.51 -4.67 -20.32
N PHE A 97 -12.46 -5.02 -21.05
CA PHE A 97 -12.53 -5.50 -22.42
C PHE A 97 -11.90 -6.89 -22.52
N GLN A 98 -12.58 -7.81 -23.19
CA GLN A 98 -12.09 -9.16 -23.40
C GLN A 98 -11.97 -9.45 -24.90
N MET A 99 -10.75 -9.80 -25.33
CA MET A 99 -10.48 -10.21 -26.70
C MET A 99 -11.06 -11.60 -26.99
N PRO A 100 -11.40 -11.94 -28.24
CA PRO A 100 -11.82 -13.28 -28.60
C PRO A 100 -10.70 -14.29 -28.31
N GLY A 101 -11.01 -15.37 -27.61
CA GLY A 101 -10.04 -16.40 -27.25
C GLY A 101 -9.25 -16.13 -25.96
N ALA A 102 -9.41 -14.96 -25.33
CA ALA A 102 -8.80 -14.70 -24.03
C ALA A 102 -9.35 -15.67 -22.97
N SER A 103 -8.50 -16.15 -22.08
CA SER A 103 -8.93 -17.01 -20.97
C SER A 103 -9.95 -16.27 -20.09
N ALA A 104 -11.02 -16.97 -19.68
CA ALA A 104 -12.01 -16.43 -18.75
C ALA A 104 -11.50 -16.41 -17.30
N THR A 105 -10.43 -17.15 -17.00
CA THR A 105 -9.92 -17.37 -15.65
C THR A 105 -8.40 -17.20 -15.58
N ALA A 106 -7.91 -16.82 -14.40
CA ALA A 106 -6.50 -16.84 -14.04
C ALA A 106 -6.26 -17.79 -12.86
N ALA A 107 -5.12 -18.48 -12.85
CA ALA A 107 -4.71 -19.38 -11.79
C ALA A 107 -3.75 -18.68 -10.81
N ILE A 108 -4.04 -18.80 -9.52
CA ILE A 108 -3.12 -18.36 -8.46
C ILE A 108 -2.10 -19.48 -8.22
N PRO A 109 -0.78 -19.18 -8.16
CA PRO A 109 0.23 -20.18 -7.87
C PRO A 109 -0.02 -20.95 -6.56
N GLY A 110 0.33 -22.23 -6.57
CA GLY A 110 0.23 -23.11 -5.41
C GLY A 110 1.30 -22.86 -4.34
N ALA A 111 1.14 -23.51 -3.20
CA ALA A 111 2.15 -23.52 -2.15
C ALA A 111 3.46 -24.19 -2.62
N PRO A 112 4.63 -23.75 -2.13
CA PRO A 112 5.91 -24.40 -2.45
C PRO A 112 5.96 -25.90 -2.13
N ASN A 113 5.25 -26.34 -1.08
CA ASN A 113 5.14 -27.75 -0.70
C ASN A 113 3.98 -28.52 -1.36
N GLY A 114 3.22 -27.88 -2.25
CA GLY A 114 2.03 -28.46 -2.90
C GLY A 114 0.79 -28.59 -2.00
N GLN A 115 0.82 -28.11 -0.75
CA GLN A 115 -0.31 -28.10 0.18
C GLN A 115 -0.88 -26.69 0.30
N ASN A 116 -1.75 -26.36 -0.64
CA ASN A 116 -2.38 -25.04 -0.75
C ASN A 116 -3.20 -24.68 0.48
N ILE A 117 -3.08 -23.42 0.90
CA ILE A 117 -3.89 -22.79 1.94
C ILE A 117 -4.16 -21.31 1.60
N ASP A 118 -5.17 -20.72 2.21
CA ASP A 118 -5.67 -19.38 1.88
C ASP A 118 -6.05 -19.25 0.40
N ALA A 119 -5.45 -18.31 -0.34
CA ALA A 119 -5.76 -18.09 -1.74
C ALA A 119 -4.92 -18.94 -2.72
N GLN A 120 -3.99 -19.76 -2.22
CA GLN A 120 -3.08 -20.54 -3.05
C GLN A 120 -3.81 -21.58 -3.90
N GLY A 121 -3.38 -21.73 -5.15
CA GLY A 121 -3.90 -22.73 -6.08
C GLY A 121 -5.37 -22.54 -6.48
N LEU A 122 -5.98 -21.40 -6.14
CA LEU A 122 -7.33 -21.08 -6.57
C LEU A 122 -7.35 -20.62 -8.02
N THR A 123 -8.51 -20.78 -8.66
CA THR A 123 -8.81 -20.20 -9.98
C THR A 123 -9.81 -19.07 -9.81
N ILE A 124 -9.51 -17.91 -10.39
CA ILE A 124 -10.28 -16.68 -10.25
C ILE A 124 -10.69 -16.13 -11.63
N PRO A 125 -11.73 -15.29 -11.74
CA PRO A 125 -12.08 -14.65 -13.01
C PRO A 125 -10.96 -13.73 -13.52
N ALA A 126 -10.57 -13.86 -14.79
CA ALA A 126 -9.52 -13.03 -15.41
C ALA A 126 -9.87 -11.53 -15.35
N THR A 127 -11.16 -11.19 -15.41
CA THR A 127 -11.65 -9.81 -15.26
C THR A 127 -11.33 -9.22 -13.89
N THR A 128 -11.45 -10.00 -12.82
CA THR A 128 -11.12 -9.54 -11.45
C THR A 128 -9.62 -9.34 -11.27
N ALA A 129 -8.80 -10.23 -11.84
CA ALA A 129 -7.36 -10.12 -11.83
C ALA A 129 -6.86 -8.88 -12.62
N ALA A 130 -7.42 -8.63 -13.82
CA ALA A 130 -7.12 -7.43 -14.60
C ALA A 130 -7.49 -6.13 -13.86
N ILE A 131 -8.64 -6.09 -13.18
CA ILE A 131 -9.04 -4.94 -12.34
C ILE A 131 -8.05 -4.73 -11.19
N ALA A 132 -7.66 -5.79 -10.48
CA ALA A 132 -6.71 -5.70 -9.37
C ALA A 132 -5.34 -5.16 -9.83
N LYS A 133 -4.84 -5.61 -11.00
CA LYS A 133 -3.63 -5.07 -11.62
C LYS A 133 -3.76 -3.57 -11.97
N ALA A 134 -4.89 -3.16 -12.55
CA ALA A 134 -5.15 -1.77 -12.90
C ALA A 134 -5.18 -0.86 -11.66
N ILE A 135 -5.90 -1.27 -10.61
CA ILE A 135 -5.97 -0.56 -9.33
C ILE A 135 -4.58 -0.45 -8.70
N THR A 136 -3.78 -1.51 -8.77
CA THR A 136 -2.42 -1.51 -8.21
C THR A 136 -1.55 -0.41 -8.81
N GLY A 137 -1.54 -0.28 -10.14
CA GLY A 137 -0.85 0.82 -10.82
C GLY A 137 -1.38 2.19 -10.38
N ALA A 138 -2.71 2.35 -10.36
CA ALA A 138 -3.35 3.61 -9.98
C ALA A 138 -3.07 4.02 -8.51
N TYR A 139 -3.08 3.07 -7.58
CA TYR A 139 -3.10 3.35 -6.14
C TYR A 139 -1.72 3.45 -5.50
N LEU A 140 -0.72 2.71 -6.02
CA LEU A 140 0.67 2.78 -5.53
C LEU A 140 1.41 4.02 -6.04
N SER A 141 0.88 4.70 -7.05
CA SER A 141 1.51 5.84 -7.71
C SER A 141 1.02 7.19 -7.19
N SER A 142 1.87 8.21 -7.37
CA SER A 142 1.64 9.62 -7.03
C SER A 142 2.36 10.54 -8.03
N GLY A 143 2.33 11.85 -7.79
CA GLY A 143 3.18 12.82 -8.50
C GLY A 143 4.67 12.71 -8.17
N GLY A 144 5.04 12.03 -7.08
CA GLY A 144 6.43 11.82 -6.66
C GLY A 144 7.01 10.43 -6.93
N ASN A 145 6.16 9.45 -7.26
CA ASN A 145 6.59 8.07 -7.55
C ASN A 145 5.61 7.39 -8.50
N ALA A 146 6.10 6.55 -9.41
CA ALA A 146 5.29 5.72 -10.30
C ALA A 146 5.69 4.26 -10.13
N PHE A 147 4.78 3.47 -9.57
CA PHE A 147 4.98 2.06 -9.25
C PHE A 147 3.99 1.20 -10.04
N SER A 148 4.49 0.09 -10.59
CA SER A 148 3.71 -0.92 -11.30
C SER A 148 3.40 -2.10 -10.38
N SER A 149 2.62 -3.06 -10.87
CA SER A 149 2.47 -4.34 -10.17
C SER A 149 3.78 -5.13 -10.08
N ARG A 150 4.75 -4.92 -10.97
CA ARG A 150 6.12 -5.48 -10.81
C ARG A 150 6.85 -4.86 -9.61
N THR A 151 6.67 -3.56 -9.38
CA THR A 151 7.17 -2.93 -8.15
C THR A 151 6.52 -3.56 -6.93
N ALA A 152 5.20 -3.78 -6.98
CA ALA A 152 4.46 -4.46 -5.91
C ALA A 152 4.98 -5.89 -5.68
N SER A 153 5.23 -6.67 -6.75
CA SER A 153 5.82 -8.01 -6.69
C SER A 153 7.08 -8.05 -5.83
N MET A 154 7.95 -7.07 -6.06
CA MET A 154 9.27 -7.01 -5.44
C MET A 154 9.19 -6.76 -3.93
N ILE A 155 8.29 -5.87 -3.50
CA ILE A 155 8.25 -5.35 -2.12
C ILE A 155 7.39 -6.17 -1.15
N VAL A 156 6.79 -7.28 -1.61
CA VAL A 156 5.87 -8.11 -0.81
C VAL A 156 6.41 -9.48 -0.43
N GLN A 157 7.63 -9.80 -0.89
CA GLN A 157 8.21 -11.14 -0.75
C GLN A 157 8.98 -11.34 0.55
N GLU A 158 9.29 -12.60 0.84
CA GLU A 158 10.05 -13.06 2.01
C GLU A 158 11.52 -12.60 2.00
N HIS A 159 12.02 -12.18 0.84
CA HIS A 159 13.37 -11.64 0.64
C HIS A 159 13.30 -10.39 -0.24
N PHE A 160 14.14 -9.41 0.07
CA PHE A 160 14.22 -8.15 -0.65
C PHE A 160 15.67 -7.79 -1.01
N PRO A 161 15.97 -7.55 -2.30
CA PRO A 161 15.11 -7.90 -3.43
C PRO A 161 14.90 -9.42 -3.52
N PRO A 162 13.82 -9.90 -4.17
CA PRO A 162 13.60 -11.33 -4.36
C PRO A 162 14.55 -11.87 -5.44
N ALA A 163 15.50 -12.72 -5.04
CA ALA A 163 16.43 -13.38 -5.95
C ALA A 163 17.11 -14.60 -5.27
N PRO A 164 17.62 -15.57 -6.05
CA PRO A 164 18.40 -16.68 -5.50
C PRO A 164 19.66 -16.25 -4.72
N THR A 165 20.23 -15.08 -5.04
CA THR A 165 21.46 -14.57 -4.38
C THR A 165 21.20 -13.72 -3.15
N THR A 166 19.95 -13.42 -2.83
CA THR A 166 19.55 -12.56 -1.71
C THR A 166 18.78 -13.31 -0.64
N VAL A 167 18.77 -14.65 -0.71
CA VAL A 167 18.30 -15.52 0.35
C VAL A 167 19.05 -15.18 1.65
N GLY A 168 18.30 -14.81 2.69
CA GLY A 168 18.85 -14.32 3.95
C GLY A 168 19.00 -12.79 4.05
N LEU A 169 18.48 -12.04 3.09
CA LEU A 169 18.12 -10.64 3.29
C LEU A 169 16.71 -10.53 3.87
N GLU A 170 16.42 -9.35 4.43
CA GLU A 170 15.12 -8.98 5.00
C GLU A 170 13.97 -9.16 4.01
N SER A 171 12.76 -9.33 4.55
CA SER A 171 11.54 -9.34 3.76
C SER A 171 11.28 -7.97 3.10
N GLY A 172 10.47 -7.98 2.04
CA GLY A 172 10.00 -6.77 1.37
C GLY A 172 9.38 -5.75 2.33
N PRO A 173 9.61 -4.44 2.08
CA PRO A 173 9.20 -3.40 3.02
C PRO A 173 7.68 -3.33 3.22
N LEU A 174 6.88 -3.71 2.21
CA LEU A 174 5.42 -3.73 2.26
C LEU A 174 4.85 -5.17 2.24
N PHE A 175 5.58 -6.12 2.82
CA PHE A 175 5.13 -7.51 2.99
C PHE A 175 3.66 -7.62 3.44
N GLY A 176 2.83 -8.25 2.60
CA GLY A 176 1.40 -8.44 2.85
C GLY A 176 0.49 -7.26 2.48
N VAL A 177 0.98 -6.22 1.79
CA VAL A 177 0.14 -5.09 1.32
C VAL A 177 -0.94 -5.52 0.30
N GLN A 178 -0.80 -6.70 -0.31
CA GLN A 178 -1.80 -7.27 -1.21
C GLN A 178 -3.16 -7.37 -0.54
N PHE A 179 -3.18 -7.67 0.76
CA PHE A 179 -4.41 -7.76 1.55
C PHE A 179 -4.87 -6.40 2.09
N SER A 180 -4.95 -5.41 1.20
CA SER A 180 -5.52 -4.08 1.42
C SER A 180 -6.44 -3.71 0.26
N GLN A 181 -7.21 -2.63 0.38
CA GLN A 181 -8.20 -2.23 -0.63
C GLN A 181 -9.24 -3.33 -0.87
N LEU A 182 -9.54 -4.07 0.20
CA LEU A 182 -10.30 -5.30 0.15
C LEU A 182 -11.77 -5.04 -0.23
N PRO A 183 -12.45 -5.97 -0.92
CA PRO A 183 -13.82 -5.77 -1.39
C PRO A 183 -14.86 -5.61 -0.27
N CYS A 184 -14.51 -6.06 0.93
CA CYS A 184 -15.31 -6.06 2.15
C CYS A 184 -14.94 -4.92 3.12
N SER A 185 -13.95 -4.07 2.80
CA SER A 185 -13.52 -3.02 3.73
C SER A 185 -14.64 -2.00 3.91
N ASP A 186 -14.89 -1.58 5.16
CA ASP A 186 -15.88 -0.55 5.51
C ASP A 186 -15.44 0.87 5.09
N LEU A 187 -14.19 1.03 4.66
CA LEU A 187 -13.64 2.31 4.21
C LEU A 187 -13.80 2.52 2.70
N VAL A 188 -13.70 1.46 1.91
CA VAL A 188 -13.75 1.57 0.44
C VAL A 188 -15.19 1.65 -0.05
N ASN A 189 -15.41 2.43 -1.11
CA ASN A 189 -16.72 2.52 -1.73
C ASN A 189 -16.93 1.39 -2.74
N ARG A 190 -18.20 1.14 -3.04
CA ARG A 190 -18.70 0.27 -4.11
C ARG A 190 -19.08 1.13 -5.30
N ALA A 191 -19.13 0.53 -6.48
CA ALA A 191 -19.63 1.22 -7.67
C ALA A 191 -21.09 1.72 -7.50
N SER A 192 -21.88 1.08 -6.63
CA SER A 192 -23.23 1.52 -6.26
C SER A 192 -23.27 2.82 -5.46
N ASP A 193 -22.16 3.19 -4.82
CA ASP A 193 -22.06 4.41 -3.99
C ASP A 193 -21.69 5.64 -4.85
N GLY A 194 -21.56 5.45 -6.17
CA GLY A 194 -21.17 6.47 -7.13
C GLY A 194 -19.68 6.40 -7.49
N MET A 195 -19.21 7.39 -8.24
CA MET A 195 -17.82 7.45 -8.72
C MET A 195 -16.84 8.07 -7.71
N ILE A 196 -17.14 7.94 -6.41
CA ILE A 196 -16.38 8.50 -5.30
C ILE A 196 -15.46 7.42 -4.71
N GLY A 197 -14.16 7.69 -4.58
CA GLY A 197 -13.21 6.71 -4.07
C GLY A 197 -12.82 6.87 -2.59
N PRO A 198 -11.84 6.06 -2.13
CA PRO A 198 -11.24 4.95 -2.89
C PRO A 198 -12.28 3.85 -3.17
N GLN A 199 -12.37 3.41 -4.42
CA GLN A 199 -13.15 2.23 -4.79
C GLN A 199 -12.42 0.96 -4.36
N ARG A 200 -13.19 -0.07 -4.05
CA ARG A 200 -12.67 -1.39 -3.70
C ARG A 200 -11.93 -2.07 -4.86
N SER A 201 -10.97 -2.94 -4.54
CA SER A 201 -10.40 -3.92 -5.48
C SER A 201 -11.03 -5.30 -5.25
N PRO A 202 -11.27 -6.11 -6.30
CA PRO A 202 -11.86 -7.44 -6.13
C PRO A 202 -10.96 -8.43 -5.39
N LEU A 203 -9.64 -8.23 -5.42
CA LEU A 203 -8.64 -9.15 -4.88
C LEU A 203 -7.65 -8.47 -3.92
N GLY A 204 -7.83 -7.18 -3.66
CA GLY A 204 -6.80 -6.32 -3.08
C GLY A 204 -5.75 -5.88 -4.10
N LEU A 205 -4.51 -5.62 -3.67
CA LEU A 205 -3.44 -5.23 -4.58
C LEU A 205 -2.76 -6.46 -5.20
N SER A 206 -2.22 -6.29 -6.41
CA SER A 206 -1.63 -7.35 -7.21
C SER A 206 -0.10 -7.32 -7.14
N ALA A 207 0.49 -8.49 -6.93
CA ALA A 207 1.92 -8.72 -7.11
C ALA A 207 2.28 -9.20 -8.54
N ASP A 208 1.27 -9.36 -9.40
CA ASP A 208 1.43 -10.01 -10.69
C ASP A 208 1.73 -8.97 -11.78
N PRO A 209 2.81 -9.10 -12.58
CA PRO A 209 3.16 -8.13 -13.63
C PRO A 209 2.02 -7.85 -14.61
N GLY A 210 2.02 -6.69 -15.27
CA GLY A 210 0.93 -6.29 -16.18
C GLY A 210 -0.06 -5.26 -15.62
N GLY A 211 0.26 -4.60 -14.50
CA GLY A 211 -0.44 -3.42 -13.99
C GLY A 211 0.43 -2.17 -14.03
N PHE A 212 0.00 -1.11 -14.73
CA PHE A 212 0.75 0.15 -14.84
C PHE A 212 -0.08 1.39 -14.49
N PRO A 213 0.53 2.41 -13.88
CA PRO A 213 -0.11 3.71 -13.72
C PRO A 213 -0.25 4.43 -15.07
N LEU A 214 -1.31 5.22 -15.20
CA LEU A 214 -1.57 6.09 -16.34
C LEU A 214 -1.41 7.55 -15.90
N TYR A 215 -0.64 8.31 -16.67
CA TYR A 215 -0.34 9.72 -16.41
C TYR A 215 -0.82 10.60 -17.56
N LYS A 216 -1.36 11.77 -17.23
CA LYS A 216 -1.73 12.81 -18.20
C LYS A 216 -1.16 14.13 -17.73
N ASN A 217 -0.39 14.80 -18.58
CA ASN A 217 0.29 16.05 -18.23
C ASN A 217 1.15 15.94 -16.95
N GLY A 218 1.73 14.76 -16.68
CA GLY A 218 2.52 14.48 -15.46
C GLY A 218 1.69 14.20 -14.20
N VAL A 219 0.36 14.15 -14.28
CA VAL A 219 -0.54 13.81 -13.16
C VAL A 219 -1.04 12.37 -13.31
N VAL A 220 -1.05 11.60 -12.21
CA VAL A 220 -1.65 10.26 -12.20
C VAL A 220 -3.16 10.38 -12.42
N VAL A 221 -3.68 9.74 -13.47
CA VAL A 221 -5.11 9.76 -13.82
C VAL A 221 -5.79 8.40 -13.73
N GLY A 222 -5.03 7.34 -13.50
CA GLY A 222 -5.59 5.99 -13.38
C GLY A 222 -4.55 4.88 -13.50
N GLY A 223 -5.02 3.70 -13.91
CA GLY A 223 -4.17 2.55 -14.17
C GLY A 223 -4.78 1.59 -15.18
N VAL A 224 -3.92 0.84 -15.87
CA VAL A 224 -4.28 -0.25 -16.79
C VAL A 224 -3.79 -1.57 -16.22
N GLY A 225 -4.57 -2.63 -16.38
CA GLY A 225 -4.25 -3.97 -15.94
C GLY A 225 -4.63 -5.01 -16.98
N VAL A 226 -3.78 -6.01 -17.17
CA VAL A 226 -3.93 -7.03 -18.22
C VAL A 226 -3.78 -8.44 -17.66
N ILE A 227 -4.60 -9.36 -18.19
CA ILE A 227 -4.44 -10.81 -18.04
C ILE A 227 -4.52 -11.46 -19.43
N ALA A 228 -3.44 -12.06 -19.89
CA ALA A 228 -3.31 -12.76 -21.16
C ALA A 228 -2.81 -14.20 -20.95
N ASP A 229 -1.84 -14.41 -20.05
CA ASP A 229 -1.26 -15.74 -19.80
C ASP A 229 -2.12 -16.67 -18.93
N GLY A 230 -3.13 -16.11 -18.26
CA GLY A 230 -4.02 -16.86 -17.36
C GLY A 230 -3.40 -17.19 -16.00
N ILE A 231 -2.40 -16.45 -15.55
CA ILE A 231 -1.77 -16.57 -14.24
C ILE A 231 -2.07 -15.28 -13.43
N TYR A 232 -2.21 -15.43 -12.11
CA TYR A 232 -2.25 -14.32 -11.16
C TYR A 232 -1.19 -14.57 -10.08
N GLY A 233 0.06 -14.28 -10.42
CA GLY A 233 1.25 -14.69 -9.67
C GLY A 233 2.09 -13.54 -9.10
N ALA A 234 3.39 -13.77 -9.07
CA ALA A 234 4.42 -12.83 -8.64
C ALA A 234 5.76 -13.23 -9.30
N ASP A 235 6.58 -12.24 -9.62
CA ASP A 235 7.96 -12.41 -10.08
C ASP A 235 8.90 -12.65 -8.89
N LEU A 236 9.45 -13.86 -8.78
CA LEU A 236 10.29 -14.30 -7.66
C LEU A 236 11.80 -14.04 -7.86
N ASN A 237 12.21 -13.44 -8.99
CA ASN A 237 13.63 -13.29 -9.32
C ASN A 237 13.94 -12.00 -10.08
N VAL A 238 14.48 -11.00 -9.39
CA VAL A 238 14.87 -9.73 -10.03
C VAL A 238 16.17 -9.79 -10.85
N LEU A 239 16.84 -10.94 -10.95
CA LEU A 239 18.12 -11.04 -11.67
C LEU A 239 17.97 -11.34 -13.15
N ASP A 240 16.81 -11.81 -13.58
CA ASP A 240 16.52 -12.09 -14.99
C ASP A 240 15.64 -10.98 -15.61
N VAL A 241 15.28 -11.20 -16.87
CA VAL A 241 14.24 -10.44 -17.56
C VAL A 241 13.09 -11.41 -17.69
N ASP A 242 12.05 -11.17 -16.91
CA ASP A 242 10.88 -12.04 -16.87
C ASP A 242 10.07 -11.91 -18.17
N ASN A 243 9.70 -13.05 -18.76
CA ASN A 243 8.96 -13.10 -20.03
C ASN A 243 7.47 -13.33 -19.76
N ASP A 244 6.86 -12.33 -19.15
CA ASP A 244 5.44 -12.25 -18.83
C ASP A 244 4.67 -11.66 -20.03
N ALA A 245 3.58 -12.32 -20.46
CA ALA A 245 2.81 -11.88 -21.62
C ALA A 245 1.94 -10.65 -21.32
N ASP A 246 1.56 -10.44 -20.07
CA ASP A 246 0.66 -9.38 -19.64
C ASP A 246 1.38 -8.03 -19.63
N GLU A 247 2.64 -8.01 -19.21
CA GLU A 247 3.47 -6.82 -19.07
C GLU A 247 3.63 -6.00 -20.37
N PRO A 248 4.09 -6.55 -21.51
CA PRO A 248 4.23 -5.78 -22.75
C PRO A 248 2.87 -5.27 -23.27
N ILE A 249 1.80 -6.05 -23.10
CA ILE A 249 0.44 -5.69 -23.50
C ILE A 249 -0.06 -4.51 -22.66
N ALA A 250 0.12 -4.56 -21.34
CA ALA A 250 -0.26 -3.48 -20.44
C ALA A 250 0.58 -2.21 -20.69
N LEU A 251 1.90 -2.37 -20.88
CA LEU A 251 2.80 -1.25 -21.16
C LEU A 251 2.43 -0.54 -22.48
N ALA A 252 2.01 -1.29 -23.51
CA ALA A 252 1.50 -0.71 -24.76
C ALA A 252 0.25 0.16 -24.55
N GLY A 253 -0.63 -0.22 -23.62
CA GLY A 253 -1.78 0.60 -23.22
C GLY A 253 -1.41 1.94 -22.58
N THR A 254 -0.15 2.12 -22.13
CA THR A 254 0.31 3.38 -21.56
C THR A 254 0.85 4.38 -22.58
N ILE A 255 0.89 4.05 -23.87
CA ILE A 255 1.46 4.93 -24.90
C ILE A 255 0.60 6.21 -25.04
N GLY A 256 1.21 7.37 -24.79
CA GLY A 256 0.53 8.67 -24.66
C GLY A 256 0.02 8.97 -23.24
N PHE A 257 0.18 8.03 -22.31
CA PHE A 257 -0.16 8.15 -20.88
C PHE A 257 0.99 7.70 -19.96
N GLU A 258 2.23 7.83 -20.43
CA GLU A 258 3.38 7.26 -19.76
C GLU A 258 3.71 7.98 -18.46
N ALA A 259 4.10 7.21 -17.44
CA ALA A 259 4.70 7.78 -16.23
C ALA A 259 5.98 8.58 -16.57
N PRO A 260 6.18 9.77 -15.98
CA PRO A 260 7.42 10.51 -16.14
C PRO A 260 8.62 9.68 -15.69
N VAL A 261 9.64 9.56 -16.55
CA VAL A 261 10.81 8.70 -16.31
C VAL A 261 11.50 9.01 -14.98
N SER A 262 11.53 10.30 -14.58
CA SER A 262 12.19 10.75 -13.35
C SER A 262 11.58 10.24 -12.05
N ILE A 263 10.33 9.76 -12.08
CA ILE A 263 9.62 9.27 -10.89
C ILE A 263 9.30 7.78 -10.95
N ARG A 264 9.71 7.07 -12.02
CA ARG A 264 9.50 5.61 -12.14
C ARG A 264 10.28 4.86 -11.07
N ALA A 265 9.79 3.66 -10.74
CA ALA A 265 10.38 2.81 -9.71
C ALA A 265 11.90 2.57 -9.92
N ASP A 266 12.38 2.45 -11.16
CA ASP A 266 13.81 2.30 -11.49
C ASP A 266 14.69 3.51 -11.14
N ARG A 267 14.09 4.60 -10.63
CA ARG A 267 14.76 5.79 -10.11
C ARG A 267 14.65 5.93 -8.60
N ILE A 268 14.03 4.97 -7.92
CA ILE A 268 13.77 4.99 -6.48
C ILE A 268 14.47 3.79 -5.86
N PHE A 269 15.15 4.04 -4.74
CA PHE A 269 15.92 3.04 -4.02
C PHE A 269 15.31 2.79 -2.63
N ALA A 270 15.16 1.53 -2.28
CA ALA A 270 14.84 1.07 -0.93
C ALA A 270 16.00 0.19 -0.46
N ASP A 271 16.57 0.49 0.71
CA ASP A 271 17.73 -0.22 1.27
C ASP A 271 18.88 -0.41 0.27
N GLY A 272 19.15 0.62 -0.54
CA GLY A 272 20.21 0.61 -1.55
C GLY A 272 19.86 -0.19 -2.83
N THR A 273 18.69 -0.82 -2.88
CA THR A 273 18.19 -1.58 -4.02
C THR A 273 17.27 -0.74 -4.89
N SER A 274 17.54 -0.65 -6.20
CA SER A 274 16.64 0.00 -7.16
C SER A 274 15.36 -0.81 -7.30
N LEU A 275 14.21 -0.16 -7.22
CA LEU A 275 12.92 -0.81 -7.47
C LEU A 275 12.72 -1.09 -8.97
N ARG A 276 11.93 -2.11 -9.28
CA ARG A 276 11.64 -2.53 -10.67
C ARG A 276 10.33 -1.90 -11.16
N TYR A 277 10.37 -1.16 -12.27
CA TYR A 277 9.18 -0.61 -12.90
C TYR A 277 8.61 -1.56 -13.96
N THR A 278 9.47 -2.11 -14.82
CA THR A 278 9.09 -3.05 -15.88
C THR A 278 10.34 -3.77 -16.39
N ASP A 279 10.17 -4.96 -16.95
CA ASP A 279 11.23 -5.67 -17.69
C ASP A 279 11.11 -5.50 -19.22
N VAL A 280 10.11 -4.75 -19.68
CA VAL A 280 9.88 -4.41 -21.09
C VAL A 280 10.18 -2.94 -21.39
N THR A 281 10.85 -2.66 -22.49
CA THR A 281 11.08 -1.30 -22.98
C THR A 281 10.07 -0.91 -24.05
N TYR A 282 9.73 0.38 -24.16
CA TYR A 282 8.86 0.88 -25.22
C TYR A 282 9.37 0.58 -26.63
N SER A 283 10.70 0.45 -26.82
CA SER A 283 11.31 0.07 -28.10
C SER A 283 11.07 -1.39 -28.50
N GLN A 284 10.68 -2.26 -27.56
CA GLN A 284 10.31 -3.66 -27.83
C GLN A 284 8.83 -3.81 -28.20
N LEU A 285 8.03 -2.75 -28.06
CA LEU A 285 6.60 -2.77 -28.36
C LEU A 285 6.36 -2.62 -29.88
N SER A 286 5.24 -3.15 -30.34
CA SER A 286 4.78 -2.91 -31.71
C SER A 286 4.34 -1.46 -31.89
N ALA A 287 4.32 -0.99 -33.14
CA ALA A 287 3.81 0.35 -33.48
C ALA A 287 2.28 0.40 -33.37
N VAL A 288 1.77 0.50 -32.14
CA VAL A 288 0.33 0.54 -31.83
C VAL A 288 -0.19 1.96 -31.57
N GLY A 289 0.66 2.98 -31.68
CA GLY A 289 0.25 4.37 -31.52
C GLY A 289 -0.84 4.78 -32.52
N GLY A 290 -1.91 5.43 -32.04
CA GLY A 290 -2.98 5.95 -32.89
C GLY A 290 -4.03 4.91 -33.34
N VAL A 291 -3.98 3.68 -32.83
CA VAL A 291 -5.06 2.69 -33.07
C VAL A 291 -6.38 3.15 -32.45
N SER A 292 -7.49 2.80 -33.12
CA SER A 292 -8.83 3.15 -32.70
C SER A 292 -9.50 1.98 -31.97
N PHE A 293 -10.28 2.31 -30.93
CA PHE A 293 -11.15 1.35 -30.26
C PHE A 293 -12.24 0.81 -31.19
N ALA A 294 -12.71 1.63 -32.14
CA ALA A 294 -13.70 1.20 -33.11
C ALA A 294 -13.10 0.09 -34.00
N GLY A 295 -13.69 -1.11 -33.94
CA GLY A 295 -13.22 -2.27 -34.69
C GLY A 295 -12.09 -3.06 -34.02
N THR A 296 -11.69 -2.72 -32.79
CA THR A 296 -10.82 -3.59 -31.98
C THR A 296 -11.53 -4.92 -31.72
N PRO A 297 -10.95 -6.08 -32.08
CA PRO A 297 -11.58 -7.38 -31.86
C PRO A 297 -11.80 -7.67 -30.37
N GLY A 298 -13.05 -7.93 -29.98
CA GLY A 298 -13.44 -8.23 -28.61
C GLY A 298 -14.71 -7.51 -28.20
N ALA A 299 -15.01 -7.52 -26.91
CA ALA A 299 -16.19 -6.85 -26.36
C ALA A 299 -15.90 -6.27 -24.98
N LEU A 300 -16.63 -5.20 -24.64
CA LEU A 300 -16.75 -4.80 -23.25
C LEU A 300 -17.55 -5.86 -22.49
N VAL A 301 -17.07 -6.23 -21.31
CA VAL A 301 -17.69 -7.27 -20.48
C VAL A 301 -18.22 -6.69 -19.17
N PRO A 302 -19.40 -7.13 -18.70
CA PRO A 302 -19.89 -6.77 -17.38
C PRO A 302 -19.07 -7.48 -16.29
N VAL A 303 -18.82 -6.78 -15.20
CA VAL A 303 -18.25 -7.34 -13.97
C VAL A 303 -19.12 -6.85 -12.81
N ALA A 304 -19.85 -7.76 -12.18
CA ALA A 304 -20.84 -7.40 -11.17
C ALA A 304 -20.20 -6.63 -10.01
N GLY A 305 -20.78 -5.47 -9.68
CA GLY A 305 -20.26 -4.57 -8.65
C GLY A 305 -19.11 -3.65 -9.08
N TYR A 306 -18.69 -3.69 -10.35
CA TYR A 306 -17.57 -2.89 -10.87
C TYR A 306 -17.90 -2.14 -12.16
N HIS A 307 -18.43 -2.81 -13.18
CA HIS A 307 -18.65 -2.22 -14.50
C HIS A 307 -19.81 -2.91 -15.23
N SER A 308 -20.67 -2.15 -15.93
CA SER A 308 -21.85 -2.69 -16.61
C SER A 308 -21.54 -3.38 -17.95
N GLY A 309 -20.36 -3.13 -18.53
CA GLY A 309 -19.98 -3.64 -19.84
C GLY A 309 -20.68 -2.96 -21.03
N THR A 310 -21.51 -1.93 -20.81
CA THR A 310 -22.35 -1.34 -21.86
C THR A 310 -21.66 -0.23 -22.65
N ALA A 311 -20.76 0.51 -22.02
CA ALA A 311 -20.04 1.62 -22.63
C ALA A 311 -18.73 1.88 -21.87
N LEU A 312 -17.80 2.58 -22.51
CA LEU A 312 -16.65 3.18 -21.83
C LEU A 312 -17.10 4.39 -21.01
N ILE A 313 -16.54 4.55 -19.81
CA ILE A 313 -16.91 5.60 -18.87
C ILE A 313 -15.74 6.60 -18.77
N ALA A 314 -16.05 7.90 -18.68
CA ALA A 314 -15.04 8.91 -18.37
C ALA A 314 -14.68 8.85 -16.88
N GLY A 315 -13.40 8.99 -16.56
CA GLY A 315 -12.92 9.04 -15.18
C GLY A 315 -13.20 10.36 -14.49
N THR A 316 -13.06 10.35 -13.18
CA THR A 316 -13.31 11.53 -12.34
C THR A 316 -12.02 12.28 -12.02
N ALA A 317 -12.07 13.60 -12.09
CA ALA A 317 -10.92 14.43 -11.73
C ALA A 317 -10.64 14.35 -10.23
N TYR A 318 -9.42 13.94 -9.88
CA TYR A 318 -8.95 13.85 -8.51
C TYR A 318 -8.93 15.21 -7.81
N GLY A 319 -9.11 15.22 -6.49
CA GLY A 319 -9.10 16.45 -5.69
C GLY A 319 -10.44 17.19 -5.70
N SER A 320 -11.50 16.55 -6.19
CA SER A 320 -12.85 17.09 -6.27
C SER A 320 -13.84 16.30 -5.43
N GLU A 321 -14.99 16.91 -5.12
CA GLU A 321 -16.15 16.23 -4.52
C GLU A 321 -16.51 14.95 -5.29
N ALA A 322 -16.53 15.04 -6.63
CA ALA A 322 -16.89 13.93 -7.49
C ALA A 322 -15.93 12.73 -7.32
N SER A 323 -14.64 12.96 -7.07
CA SER A 323 -13.68 11.88 -6.83
C SER A 323 -13.76 11.26 -5.43
N GLY A 324 -14.54 11.85 -4.52
CA GLY A 324 -14.61 11.42 -3.13
C GLY A 324 -13.37 11.80 -2.31
N ILE A 325 -12.45 12.60 -2.86
CA ILE A 325 -11.23 13.04 -2.19
C ILE A 325 -11.00 14.50 -2.55
N ARG A 326 -10.96 15.38 -1.55
CA ARG A 326 -10.87 16.84 -1.77
C ARG A 326 -10.08 17.56 -0.68
N PRO A 327 -9.66 18.82 -0.91
CA PRO A 327 -9.20 19.69 0.17
C PRO A 327 -10.24 19.78 1.29
N SER A 328 -9.77 19.79 2.53
CA SER A 328 -10.61 20.04 3.69
C SER A 328 -11.06 21.50 3.73
N THR A 329 -12.21 21.73 4.36
CA THR A 329 -12.64 23.08 4.75
C THR A 329 -12.00 23.46 6.08
N SER A 330 -11.93 24.77 6.37
CA SER A 330 -11.39 25.28 7.65
C SER A 330 -12.17 24.82 8.89
N GLY A 331 -13.45 24.42 8.73
CA GLY A 331 -14.26 23.84 9.80
C GLY A 331 -13.96 22.35 10.04
N GLU A 332 -13.44 21.64 9.05
CA GLU A 332 -13.04 20.24 9.17
C GLU A 332 -11.64 20.15 9.78
N PHE A 333 -10.66 20.81 9.17
CA PHE A 333 -9.27 20.85 9.63
C PHE A 333 -8.70 22.26 9.53
N SER A 334 -7.91 22.67 10.52
CA SER A 334 -7.22 23.97 10.51
C SER A 334 -6.00 23.98 9.58
N ILE A 335 -5.61 22.83 9.05
CA ILE A 335 -4.42 22.65 8.22
C ILE A 335 -4.81 22.84 6.76
N THR A 336 -4.28 23.88 6.13
CA THR A 336 -4.62 24.26 4.74
C THR A 336 -4.36 23.14 3.72
N ASP A 337 -3.31 22.35 3.92
CA ASP A 337 -2.95 21.26 3.01
C ASP A 337 -3.72 19.95 3.26
N ALA A 338 -4.58 19.90 4.28
CA ALA A 338 -5.28 18.68 4.62
C ALA A 338 -6.33 18.32 3.56
N PHE A 339 -6.31 17.07 3.11
CA PHE A 339 -7.34 16.47 2.29
C PHE A 339 -8.17 15.47 3.11
N VAL A 340 -9.44 15.35 2.75
CA VAL A 340 -10.42 14.47 3.40
C VAL A 340 -11.15 13.59 2.40
N LEU A 341 -11.79 12.53 2.89
CA LEU A 341 -12.66 11.67 2.10
C LEU A 341 -14.07 12.26 2.10
N SER A 342 -14.59 12.59 0.93
CA SER A 342 -15.93 13.15 0.75
C SER A 342 -16.95 12.08 0.37
N ASN A 343 -18.20 12.29 0.78
CA ASN A 343 -19.35 11.52 0.33
C ASN A 343 -19.89 11.97 -1.04
N GLY A 344 -19.20 12.89 -1.74
CA GLY A 344 -19.62 13.45 -3.02
C GLY A 344 -20.72 14.52 -2.93
N ALA A 345 -21.26 14.76 -1.73
CA ALA A 345 -22.31 15.73 -1.46
C ALA A 345 -21.82 16.86 -0.52
N GLY A 346 -20.50 17.06 -0.42
CA GLY A 346 -19.90 18.13 0.38
C GLY A 346 -19.49 17.74 1.80
N ALA A 347 -19.91 16.58 2.31
CA ALA A 347 -19.61 16.17 3.68
C ALA A 347 -18.40 15.22 3.73
N ASN A 348 -17.52 15.43 4.72
CA ASN A 348 -16.48 14.47 5.07
C ASN A 348 -17.12 13.16 5.58
N ARG A 349 -16.70 12.02 5.04
CA ARG A 349 -17.13 10.66 5.44
C ARG A 349 -16.65 10.29 6.85
N PHE A 350 -15.48 10.80 7.24
CA PHE A 350 -14.84 10.51 8.53
C PHE A 350 -14.44 11.80 9.25
N PRO A 351 -15.43 12.61 9.68
CA PRO A 351 -15.17 13.84 10.42
C PRO A 351 -14.56 13.53 11.78
N VAL A 352 -13.71 14.45 12.27
CA VAL A 352 -13.07 14.30 13.58
C VAL A 352 -14.14 14.23 14.68
N ARG A 353 -14.12 13.17 15.47
CA ARG A 353 -15.07 12.93 16.58
C ARG A 353 -14.38 12.30 17.79
N GLY A 354 -15.08 12.28 18.93
CA GLY A 354 -14.64 11.52 20.12
C GLY A 354 -14.97 10.03 20.01
N GLY A 355 -14.34 9.24 20.87
CA GLY A 355 -14.51 7.79 21.00
C GLY A 355 -15.95 7.36 21.26
N THR A 356 -16.31 6.19 20.75
CA THR A 356 -17.66 5.62 20.81
C THR A 356 -17.78 4.51 21.87
N ASP A 357 -16.72 4.31 22.65
CA ASP A 357 -16.44 3.18 23.51
C ASP A 357 -16.54 3.52 25.01
N GLY A 358 -17.26 4.58 25.38
CA GLY A 358 -17.46 4.97 26.78
C GLY A 358 -18.25 3.98 27.65
N ALA A 359 -18.80 2.93 27.07
CA ALA A 359 -19.35 1.79 27.81
C ALA A 359 -18.30 0.71 28.12
N ASP A 360 -17.17 0.71 27.41
CA ASP A 360 -16.10 -0.29 27.52
C ASP A 360 -14.93 0.21 28.37
N ILE A 361 -14.64 1.52 28.33
CA ILE A 361 -13.51 2.16 29.01
C ILE A 361 -13.93 3.41 29.80
N GLY A 362 -13.14 3.76 30.82
CA GLY A 362 -13.49 4.83 31.76
C GLY A 362 -13.43 6.24 31.16
N ALA A 363 -12.51 6.49 30.23
CA ALA A 363 -12.31 7.80 29.63
C ALA A 363 -11.88 7.68 28.14
N PRO A 364 -12.85 7.60 27.21
CA PRO A 364 -12.61 7.62 25.77
C PRO A 364 -11.78 8.81 25.29
N ILE A 365 -11.19 8.66 24.10
CA ILE A 365 -10.56 9.78 23.39
C ILE A 365 -11.62 10.87 23.15
N THR A 366 -11.38 12.08 23.62
CA THR A 366 -12.27 13.22 23.36
C THR A 366 -12.11 13.73 21.93
N SER A 367 -13.08 14.47 21.40
CA SER A 367 -12.96 15.09 20.07
C SER A 367 -11.78 16.07 19.96
N ALA A 368 -11.41 16.72 21.07
CA ALA A 368 -10.27 17.62 21.14
C ALA A 368 -8.93 16.86 21.09
N GLU A 369 -8.82 15.74 21.81
CA GLU A 369 -7.65 14.85 21.74
C GLU A 369 -7.52 14.23 20.35
N ALA A 370 -8.63 13.73 19.76
CA ALA A 370 -8.63 13.19 18.40
C ALA A 370 -8.13 14.22 17.36
N ARG A 371 -8.61 15.47 17.47
CA ARG A 371 -8.13 16.58 16.63
C ARG A 371 -6.64 16.85 16.85
N ALA A 372 -6.16 16.90 18.09
CA ALA A 372 -4.76 17.13 18.38
C ALA A 372 -3.87 16.03 17.81
N ILE A 373 -4.26 14.75 17.95
CA ILE A 373 -3.53 13.60 17.41
C ILE A 373 -3.36 13.72 15.89
N LEU A 374 -4.46 13.93 15.16
CA LEU A 374 -4.42 14.03 13.70
C LEU A 374 -3.64 15.26 13.24
N GLU A 375 -3.79 16.41 13.90
CA GLU A 375 -3.09 17.65 13.53
C GLU A 375 -1.57 17.57 13.83
N GLU A 376 -1.16 17.01 14.97
CA GLU A 376 0.27 16.87 15.28
C GLU A 376 0.96 15.82 14.41
N ALA A 377 0.30 14.70 14.09
CA ALA A 377 0.82 13.74 13.13
C ALA A 377 0.97 14.37 11.73
N PHE A 378 -0.02 15.15 11.27
CA PHE A 378 0.10 15.89 10.01
C PHE A 378 1.27 16.89 10.02
N LYS A 379 1.50 17.60 11.14
CA LYS A 379 2.66 18.50 11.27
C LYS A 379 3.97 17.74 11.16
N VAL A 380 4.11 16.58 11.80
CA VAL A 380 5.31 15.74 11.67
C VAL A 380 5.51 15.32 10.21
N MET A 381 4.46 14.85 9.54
CA MET A 381 4.47 14.54 8.10
C MET A 381 4.94 15.72 7.24
N SER A 382 4.43 16.93 7.51
CA SER A 382 4.77 18.15 6.74
C SER A 382 6.25 18.57 6.80
N ARG A 383 6.97 18.04 7.79
CA ARG A 383 8.41 18.26 7.98
C ARG A 383 9.25 17.08 7.51
N ALA A 384 8.66 15.89 7.41
CA ALA A 384 9.35 14.64 7.15
C ALA A 384 9.90 14.57 5.72
N ARG A 385 11.13 14.08 5.59
CA ARG A 385 11.76 13.72 4.31
C ARG A 385 11.16 12.40 3.82
N ALA A 386 10.69 12.39 2.57
CA ALA A 386 10.22 11.19 1.90
C ALA A 386 11.36 10.22 1.60
N GLN A 387 11.08 8.92 1.70
CA GLN A 387 11.97 7.85 1.26
C GLN A 387 11.76 7.51 -0.22
N ILE A 388 10.50 7.44 -0.65
CA ILE A 388 10.14 6.84 -1.93
C ILE A 388 9.71 7.86 -2.98
N ARG A 389 10.01 9.15 -2.77
CA ARG A 389 9.55 10.23 -3.67
C ARG A 389 10.72 10.93 -4.34
N GLN A 390 10.50 11.28 -5.60
CA GLN A 390 11.39 12.11 -6.41
C GLN A 390 10.75 13.49 -6.68
N PRO A 391 11.56 14.56 -6.80
CA PRO A 391 13.00 14.59 -6.54
C PRO A 391 13.32 14.29 -5.07
N LEU A 392 14.56 13.85 -4.79
CA LEU A 392 15.05 13.70 -3.41
C LEU A 392 14.82 14.98 -2.60
N ASP A 393 14.69 14.83 -1.28
CA ASP A 393 14.35 15.90 -0.35
C ASP A 393 12.92 16.46 -0.52
N SER A 394 12.05 15.70 -1.20
CA SER A 394 10.61 15.91 -1.16
C SER A 394 10.02 15.58 0.21
N ARG A 395 8.87 16.20 0.53
CA ARG A 395 8.11 15.91 1.75
C ARG A 395 7.40 14.56 1.65
N ALA A 396 7.38 13.83 2.76
CA ALA A 396 6.56 12.64 2.90
C ALA A 396 5.09 12.98 2.67
N GLN A 397 4.37 12.06 2.02
CA GLN A 397 2.95 12.20 1.72
C GLN A 397 2.20 10.93 2.08
N VAL A 398 1.40 11.00 3.13
CA VAL A 398 0.74 9.84 3.75
C VAL A 398 -0.73 10.11 4.06
N SER A 399 -1.47 9.04 4.30
CA SER A 399 -2.77 9.06 4.96
C SER A 399 -2.61 8.66 6.42
N ILE A 400 -3.40 9.29 7.29
CA ILE A 400 -3.36 9.15 8.75
C ILE A 400 -4.77 8.81 9.22
N SER A 401 -4.91 7.70 9.93
CA SER A 401 -6.17 7.19 10.46
C SER A 401 -6.09 7.03 11.98
N LEU A 402 -7.18 7.39 12.66
CA LEU A 402 -7.33 7.27 14.11
C LEU A 402 -8.57 6.44 14.42
N VAL A 403 -8.44 5.48 15.34
CA VAL A 403 -9.56 4.65 15.83
C VAL A 403 -9.64 4.61 17.35
N ASP A 404 -10.84 4.36 17.89
CA ASP A 404 -11.06 4.01 19.30
C ASP A 404 -10.83 2.50 19.57
N THR A 405 -11.07 2.05 20.81
CA THR A 405 -10.83 0.64 21.16
C THR A 405 -11.70 -0.34 20.37
N ARG A 406 -12.88 0.10 19.91
CA ARG A 406 -13.82 -0.64 19.04
C ARG A 406 -13.40 -0.67 17.58
N GLY A 407 -12.24 -0.09 17.23
CA GLY A 407 -11.80 0.04 15.85
C GLY A 407 -12.67 1.01 15.04
N ARG A 408 -13.52 1.82 15.69
CA ARG A 408 -14.34 2.82 15.00
C ARG A 408 -13.48 4.01 14.66
N VAL A 409 -13.61 4.50 13.42
CA VAL A 409 -12.86 5.66 12.94
C VAL A 409 -13.26 6.92 13.72
N LEU A 410 -12.26 7.62 14.25
CA LEU A 410 -12.40 8.92 14.91
C LEU A 410 -12.00 10.08 14.02
N GLY A 411 -11.31 9.81 12.91
CA GLY A 411 -11.01 10.75 11.85
C GLY A 411 -9.95 10.21 10.91
N ILE A 412 -9.97 10.69 9.66
CA ILE A 412 -8.97 10.39 8.64
C ILE A 412 -8.56 11.70 7.98
N VAL A 413 -7.25 11.89 7.82
CA VAL A 413 -6.66 13.04 7.12
C VAL A 413 -5.47 12.59 6.29
N ARG A 414 -5.22 13.27 5.18
CA ARG A 414 -4.09 12.94 4.29
C ARG A 414 -3.51 14.15 3.60
N SER A 415 -2.28 14.04 3.13
CA SER A 415 -1.69 15.06 2.25
C SER A 415 -2.28 15.00 0.83
N PRO A 416 -2.14 16.07 0.02
CA PRO A 416 -2.81 16.20 -1.27
C PRO A 416 -2.48 15.14 -2.32
N ASP A 417 -1.29 14.54 -2.29
CA ASP A 417 -0.76 13.58 -3.28
C ASP A 417 -0.20 12.31 -2.61
N ALA A 418 -0.72 11.95 -1.43
CA ALA A 418 -0.44 10.64 -0.85
C ALA A 418 -0.92 9.52 -1.79
N PRO A 419 -0.18 8.42 -1.99
CA PRO A 419 -0.69 7.25 -2.69
C PRO A 419 -2.02 6.78 -2.09
N ILE A 420 -2.98 6.39 -2.95
CA ILE A 420 -4.35 6.08 -2.51
C ILE A 420 -4.41 4.77 -1.71
N PHE A 421 -3.49 3.83 -1.98
CA PHE A 421 -3.43 2.58 -1.22
C PHE A 421 -3.31 2.84 0.30
N GLY A 422 -2.61 3.91 0.68
CA GLY A 422 -2.36 4.29 2.06
C GLY A 422 -3.62 4.64 2.85
N ILE A 423 -4.74 4.94 2.19
CA ILE A 423 -5.99 5.29 2.86
C ILE A 423 -6.51 4.09 3.66
N ASP A 424 -6.75 2.95 3.01
CA ASP A 424 -7.22 1.73 3.68
C ASP A 424 -6.14 1.13 4.58
N VAL A 425 -4.87 1.12 4.11
CA VAL A 425 -3.74 0.60 4.87
C VAL A 425 -3.54 1.36 6.18
N SER A 426 -3.60 2.69 6.18
CA SER A 426 -3.46 3.47 7.43
C SER A 426 -4.53 3.09 8.47
N LEU A 427 -5.75 2.78 8.03
CA LEU A 427 -6.83 2.32 8.90
C LEU A 427 -6.60 0.88 9.38
N GLN A 428 -6.18 -0.04 8.50
CA GLN A 428 -5.81 -1.40 8.88
C GLN A 428 -4.71 -1.37 9.96
N LYS A 429 -3.69 -0.55 9.76
CA LYS A 429 -2.59 -0.35 10.70
C LYS A 429 -3.07 0.18 12.05
N ALA A 430 -3.91 1.22 12.06
CA ALA A 430 -4.49 1.78 13.28
C ALA A 430 -5.28 0.73 14.08
N ARG A 431 -6.11 -0.06 13.39
CA ARG A 431 -6.89 -1.15 13.97
C ARG A 431 -6.01 -2.30 14.46
N THR A 432 -4.92 -2.61 13.76
CA THR A 432 -3.99 -3.69 14.13
C THR A 432 -3.31 -3.37 15.45
N ALA A 433 -2.67 -2.20 15.59
CA ALA A 433 -2.03 -1.79 16.84
C ALA A 433 -3.02 -1.73 18.01
N ASN A 434 -4.23 -1.19 17.78
CA ASN A 434 -5.30 -1.18 18.76
C ASN A 434 -5.71 -2.61 19.17
N PHE A 435 -5.96 -3.49 18.19
CA PHE A 435 -6.47 -4.83 18.43
C PHE A 435 -5.49 -5.67 19.23
N PHE A 436 -4.25 -5.82 18.77
CA PHE A 436 -3.27 -6.71 19.43
C PHE A 436 -2.79 -6.19 20.80
N SER A 437 -2.99 -4.90 21.08
CA SER A 437 -2.74 -4.31 22.41
C SER A 437 -3.92 -4.44 23.37
N GLY A 438 -5.10 -4.87 22.89
CA GLY A 438 -6.33 -4.95 23.66
C GLY A 438 -6.45 -6.23 24.49
N SER A 439 -7.18 -6.15 25.60
CA SER A 439 -7.51 -7.32 26.44
C SER A 439 -8.50 -8.29 25.77
N PHE A 440 -9.19 -7.83 24.74
CA PHE A 440 -10.18 -8.59 23.97
C PHE A 440 -9.56 -9.47 22.86
N ALA A 441 -8.32 -9.22 22.43
CA ALA A 441 -7.74 -9.85 21.23
C ALA A 441 -7.76 -11.38 21.27
N ALA A 442 -7.22 -11.98 22.34
CA ALA A 442 -7.21 -13.43 22.49
C ALA A 442 -8.62 -14.03 22.42
N ASN A 443 -9.59 -13.43 23.12
CA ASN A 443 -10.95 -13.96 23.20
C ASN A 443 -11.67 -13.85 21.85
N GLU A 444 -11.52 -12.73 21.15
CA GLU A 444 -12.13 -12.53 19.82
C GLU A 444 -11.53 -13.49 18.78
N LEU A 445 -10.20 -13.67 18.78
CA LEU A 445 -9.54 -14.65 17.90
C LEU A 445 -9.94 -16.09 18.24
N LEU A 446 -10.07 -16.45 19.52
CA LEU A 446 -10.51 -17.78 19.95
C LEU A 446 -11.98 -18.07 19.59
N ALA A 447 -12.82 -17.04 19.52
CA ALA A 447 -14.22 -17.16 19.15
C ALA A 447 -14.45 -17.16 17.62
N THR A 448 -13.40 -16.96 16.83
CA THR A 448 -13.48 -16.91 15.37
C THR A 448 -13.48 -18.32 14.77
N PRO A 449 -14.27 -18.60 13.71
CA PRO A 449 -14.26 -19.90 13.05
C PRO A 449 -12.93 -20.27 12.37
N GLY A 450 -12.82 -21.53 11.94
CA GLY A 450 -11.70 -22.01 11.14
C GLY A 450 -10.42 -22.17 11.96
N GLU A 451 -9.29 -21.81 11.37
CA GLU A 451 -7.96 -21.96 12.01
C GLU A 451 -7.52 -20.74 12.84
N ILE A 452 -8.27 -19.64 12.83
CA ILE A 452 -7.94 -18.41 13.55
C ILE A 452 -7.62 -18.65 15.04
N PRO A 453 -8.38 -19.49 15.79
CA PRO A 453 -8.09 -19.79 17.18
C PRO A 453 -6.69 -20.41 17.40
N GLN A 454 -6.15 -21.11 16.40
CA GLN A 454 -4.84 -21.76 16.52
C GLN A 454 -3.70 -20.74 16.59
N PHE A 455 -3.83 -19.58 15.96
CA PHE A 455 -2.82 -18.53 16.03
C PHE A 455 -2.62 -18.00 17.45
N VAL A 456 -3.67 -17.97 18.29
CA VAL A 456 -3.55 -17.62 19.71
C VAL A 456 -2.66 -18.62 20.45
N GLY A 457 -2.87 -19.91 20.21
CA GLY A 457 -2.01 -20.97 20.76
C GLY A 457 -0.55 -20.83 20.30
N ARG A 458 -0.34 -20.59 18.99
CA ARG A 458 1.00 -20.38 18.42
C ARG A 458 1.71 -19.20 19.07
N VAL A 459 1.04 -18.05 19.23
CA VAL A 459 1.61 -16.86 19.87
C VAL A 459 2.00 -17.15 21.33
N ARG A 460 1.10 -17.75 22.11
CA ARG A 460 1.36 -18.07 23.52
C ARG A 460 2.55 -19.01 23.70
N THR A 461 2.64 -20.04 22.86
CA THR A 461 3.80 -20.95 22.85
C THR A 461 5.07 -20.24 22.43
N PHE A 462 5.03 -19.47 21.35
CA PHE A 462 6.19 -18.79 20.78
C PHE A 462 6.78 -17.73 21.73
N LEU A 463 5.93 -16.98 22.42
CA LEU A 463 6.34 -15.97 23.40
C LEU A 463 6.64 -16.57 24.79
N ASN A 464 6.38 -17.86 24.99
CA ASN A 464 6.41 -18.51 26.30
C ASN A 464 5.57 -17.74 27.35
N ASP A 465 4.39 -17.30 26.93
CA ASP A 465 3.47 -16.51 27.74
C ASP A 465 2.03 -17.02 27.55
N PRO A 466 1.46 -17.75 28.53
CA PRO A 466 0.09 -18.23 28.44
C PRO A 466 -0.96 -17.12 28.46
N ALA A 467 -0.60 -15.91 28.88
CA ALA A 467 -1.45 -14.73 28.91
C ALA A 467 -1.22 -13.80 27.71
N ALA A 468 -0.43 -14.18 26.71
CA ALA A 468 -0.23 -13.35 25.53
C ALA A 468 -1.56 -12.99 24.84
N LEU A 469 -1.62 -11.78 24.25
CA LEU A 469 -2.79 -11.18 23.60
C LEU A 469 -3.96 -10.85 24.55
N THR A 470 -3.66 -10.57 25.83
CA THR A 470 -4.65 -10.14 26.84
C THR A 470 -4.42 -8.70 27.33
N GLY A 471 -3.70 -7.88 26.55
CA GLY A 471 -3.44 -6.47 26.85
C GLY A 471 -2.30 -6.22 27.83
N ALA A 472 -1.52 -7.25 28.19
CA ALA A 472 -0.32 -7.11 29.03
C ALA A 472 0.81 -6.34 28.34
N PHE A 473 0.89 -6.43 27.00
CA PHE A 473 1.86 -5.71 26.20
C PHE A 473 1.16 -4.87 25.12
N ALA A 474 1.71 -3.69 24.86
CA ALA A 474 1.37 -2.82 23.76
C ALA A 474 2.14 -3.23 22.50
N PHE A 475 1.43 -3.58 21.43
CA PHE A 475 1.99 -3.97 20.14
C PHE A 475 1.84 -2.83 19.13
N ALA A 476 2.94 -2.42 18.52
CA ALA A 476 2.95 -1.64 17.29
C ALA A 476 2.99 -2.59 16.08
N ASP A 477 2.65 -2.11 14.88
CA ASP A 477 2.72 -2.96 13.68
C ASP A 477 4.13 -3.45 13.36
N ARG A 478 5.19 -2.76 13.81
CA ARG A 478 6.55 -3.28 13.66
C ARG A 478 6.74 -4.57 14.45
N SER A 479 6.20 -4.64 15.67
CA SER A 479 6.24 -5.86 16.50
C SER A 479 5.37 -6.95 15.90
N GLY A 480 4.16 -6.60 15.45
CA GLY A 480 3.26 -7.52 14.74
C GLY A 480 3.88 -8.07 13.45
N GLY A 481 4.57 -7.21 12.70
CA GLY A 481 5.32 -7.56 11.50
C GLY A 481 6.47 -8.52 11.79
N ASN A 482 7.21 -8.34 12.90
CA ASN A 482 8.19 -9.34 13.33
C ASN A 482 7.52 -10.72 13.52
N LEU A 483 6.38 -10.78 14.20
CA LEU A 483 5.66 -12.03 14.46
C LEU A 483 4.97 -12.63 13.22
N SER A 484 4.93 -11.89 12.10
CA SER A 484 4.27 -12.28 10.85
C SER A 484 5.25 -12.65 9.74
N ARG A 485 6.54 -12.83 10.05
CA ARG A 485 7.56 -13.22 9.07
C ARG A 485 7.65 -14.74 8.89
N PRO A 486 7.88 -15.23 7.66
CA PRO A 486 8.14 -16.65 7.41
C PRO A 486 9.51 -17.10 7.96
N TYR A 487 10.38 -16.14 8.29
CA TYR A 487 11.62 -16.30 9.05
C TYR A 487 11.63 -15.35 10.24
N PHE A 488 11.83 -15.86 11.45
CA PHE A 488 12.01 -15.06 12.65
C PHE A 488 13.37 -15.35 13.31
N PRO A 489 14.27 -14.36 13.43
CA PRO A 489 14.13 -12.98 12.96
C PRO A 489 14.10 -12.85 11.44
N ASP A 490 13.58 -11.72 10.97
CA ASP A 490 13.54 -11.39 9.54
C ASP A 490 14.96 -11.44 8.95
N GLY A 491 15.09 -11.97 7.74
CA GLY A 491 16.38 -12.20 7.07
C GLY A 491 17.23 -13.36 7.63
N GLU A 492 16.81 -14.06 8.69
CA GLU A 492 17.58 -15.21 9.20
C GLU A 492 17.00 -16.55 8.74
N VAL A 493 17.53 -17.09 7.64
CA VAL A 493 17.09 -18.38 7.10
C VAL A 493 17.38 -19.55 8.03
N GLY A 494 16.52 -20.57 7.98
CA GLY A 494 16.63 -21.77 8.82
C GLY A 494 16.13 -21.59 10.26
N GLN A 495 15.71 -20.39 10.64
CA GLN A 495 15.03 -20.11 11.90
C GLN A 495 13.53 -20.43 11.83
N PRO A 496 12.83 -20.60 12.98
CA PRO A 496 11.38 -20.75 12.99
C PRO A 496 10.68 -19.54 12.34
N HIS A 497 9.48 -19.76 11.82
CA HIS A 497 8.61 -18.65 11.39
C HIS A 497 7.99 -17.95 12.60
N GLY A 498 7.60 -16.69 12.43
CA GLY A 498 6.80 -15.98 13.41
C GLY A 498 5.43 -16.65 13.62
N PRO A 499 4.83 -16.56 14.81
CA PRO A 499 3.63 -17.33 15.17
C PRO A 499 2.37 -16.90 14.40
N LEU A 500 2.38 -15.71 13.80
CA LEU A 500 1.30 -15.18 12.95
C LEU A 500 1.52 -15.49 11.47
N SER A 501 2.69 -15.99 11.09
CA SER A 501 3.05 -16.34 9.72
C SER A 501 2.67 -17.77 9.36
N ARG A 502 2.51 -18.03 8.05
CA ARG A 502 2.71 -19.38 7.50
C ARG A 502 4.18 -19.80 7.62
N PRO A 503 4.50 -21.10 7.74
CA PRO A 503 5.86 -21.59 7.53
C PRO A 503 6.26 -21.35 6.07
N ILE A 504 7.56 -21.14 5.80
CA ILE A 504 8.05 -20.83 4.44
C ILE A 504 7.58 -21.82 3.38
N ALA A 505 7.48 -23.12 3.71
CA ALA A 505 7.03 -24.15 2.78
C ALA A 505 5.55 -24.00 2.32
N GLN A 506 4.77 -23.18 3.04
CA GLN A 506 3.38 -22.82 2.71
C GLN A 506 3.21 -21.32 2.50
N PHE A 507 4.30 -20.55 2.55
CA PHE A 507 4.26 -19.12 2.32
C PHE A 507 4.34 -18.83 0.82
N ASN A 508 3.53 -17.89 0.37
CA ASN A 508 3.78 -17.07 -0.80
C ASN A 508 2.98 -15.76 -0.63
N PRO A 509 3.09 -14.79 -1.54
CA PRO A 509 2.31 -13.54 -1.52
C PRO A 509 0.78 -13.70 -1.39
N PHE A 510 0.22 -14.90 -1.58
CA PHE A 510 -1.21 -15.19 -1.49
C PHE A 510 -1.62 -15.94 -0.20
N SER A 511 -0.66 -16.17 0.71
CA SER A 511 -0.85 -16.89 1.97
C SER A 511 0.20 -16.45 3.00
N THR A 512 -0.11 -15.37 3.72
CA THR A 512 0.82 -14.74 4.67
C THR A 512 0.65 -15.26 6.10
N GLY A 513 -0.52 -15.79 6.47
CA GLY A 513 -0.80 -16.34 7.80
C GLY A 513 -2.09 -15.78 8.37
N LEU A 514 -2.04 -15.23 9.59
CA LEU A 514 -3.24 -14.68 10.24
C LEU A 514 -3.91 -13.60 9.38
N GLN A 515 -3.11 -12.76 8.70
CA GLN A 515 -3.61 -11.69 7.84
C GLN A 515 -4.51 -12.23 6.71
N SER A 516 -4.02 -13.19 5.93
CA SER A 516 -4.80 -13.82 4.85
C SER A 516 -5.95 -14.67 5.39
N ALA A 517 -5.72 -15.43 6.46
CA ALA A 517 -6.74 -16.30 7.06
C ALA A 517 -7.96 -15.52 7.56
N LEU A 518 -7.78 -14.29 8.07
CA LEU A 518 -8.87 -13.45 8.57
C LEU A 518 -9.85 -13.02 7.47
N ILE A 519 -9.36 -12.85 6.22
CA ILE A 519 -10.08 -12.16 5.15
C ILE A 519 -10.48 -13.06 3.98
N VAL A 520 -9.83 -14.22 3.81
CA VAL A 520 -9.99 -15.04 2.59
C VAL A 520 -11.42 -15.53 2.38
N GLY A 521 -12.18 -15.76 3.46
CA GLY A 521 -13.60 -16.12 3.39
C GLY A 521 -14.46 -15.02 2.78
N ASN A 522 -14.26 -13.76 3.20
CA ASN A 522 -14.98 -12.60 2.66
C ASN A 522 -14.60 -12.32 1.20
N VAL A 523 -13.32 -12.43 0.85
CA VAL A 523 -12.86 -12.30 -0.55
C VAL A 523 -13.47 -13.41 -1.41
N GLY A 524 -13.47 -14.66 -0.94
CA GLY A 524 -14.12 -15.78 -1.63
C GLY A 524 -15.62 -15.55 -1.84
N GLN A 525 -16.33 -15.06 -0.82
CA GLN A 525 -17.73 -14.67 -0.95
C GLN A 525 -17.93 -13.59 -2.01
N HIS A 526 -17.09 -12.54 -2.01
CA HIS A 526 -17.16 -11.48 -3.01
C HIS A 526 -16.95 -12.01 -4.43
N LEU A 527 -15.97 -12.90 -4.64
CA LEU A 527 -15.74 -13.53 -5.95
C LEU A 527 -16.91 -14.40 -6.40
N GLY A 528 -17.61 -15.05 -5.47
CA GLY A 528 -18.85 -15.75 -5.76
C GLY A 528 -19.98 -14.79 -6.17
N PHE A 529 -20.07 -13.59 -5.57
CA PHE A 529 -20.98 -12.54 -6.03
C PHE A 529 -20.64 -12.04 -7.44
N VAL A 530 -19.36 -11.80 -7.73
CA VAL A 530 -18.92 -11.38 -9.08
C VAL A 530 -19.34 -12.40 -10.15
N GLN A 531 -19.36 -13.68 -9.78
CA GLN A 531 -19.79 -14.80 -10.64
C GLN A 531 -21.30 -15.07 -10.61
N GLY A 532 -22.08 -14.30 -9.83
CA GLY A 532 -23.53 -14.46 -9.71
C GLY A 532 -23.97 -15.67 -8.86
N ALA A 533 -23.07 -16.25 -8.06
CA ALA A 533 -23.33 -17.44 -7.25
C ALA A 533 -23.98 -17.13 -5.89
N ASN A 534 -23.72 -15.94 -5.32
CA ASN A 534 -24.23 -15.53 -4.01
C ASN A 534 -24.37 -14.00 -3.90
N ALA A 535 -24.94 -13.53 -2.79
CA ALA A 535 -24.95 -12.11 -2.44
C ALA A 535 -23.54 -11.61 -2.10
N ASP A 536 -23.30 -10.31 -2.30
CA ASP A 536 -22.01 -9.70 -2.01
C ASP A 536 -21.59 -9.86 -0.54
N THR A 537 -20.29 -9.74 -0.28
CA THR A 537 -19.72 -9.75 1.07
C THR A 537 -20.20 -8.52 1.85
N PRO A 538 -20.46 -8.63 3.16
CA PRO A 538 -20.76 -7.48 3.99
C PRO A 538 -19.58 -6.48 4.05
N ASP A 539 -19.87 -5.28 4.54
CA ASP A 539 -18.89 -4.20 4.76
C ASP A 539 -18.10 -4.45 6.08
N ASN A 540 -17.64 -5.69 6.26
CA ASN A 540 -16.65 -6.09 7.26
C ASN A 540 -15.82 -7.26 6.69
N CYS A 541 -14.50 -7.13 6.73
CA CYS A 541 -13.58 -8.11 6.13
C CYS A 541 -13.21 -9.28 7.03
N THR A 542 -13.78 -9.40 8.23
CA THR A 542 -13.41 -10.48 9.15
C THR A 542 -14.63 -11.18 9.71
N SER A 543 -14.43 -12.45 10.06
CA SER A 543 -15.43 -13.26 10.78
C SER A 543 -15.27 -13.17 12.31
N LEU A 544 -14.60 -12.13 12.79
CA LEU A 544 -14.49 -11.84 14.22
C LEU A 544 -15.90 -11.66 14.84
N PRO A 545 -16.04 -11.88 16.16
CA PRO A 545 -17.26 -11.52 16.88
C PRO A 545 -17.65 -10.06 16.63
N GLN A 546 -18.95 -9.86 16.38
CA GLN A 546 -19.48 -8.52 16.19
C GLN A 546 -19.54 -7.77 17.51
N ILE A 547 -19.03 -6.54 17.51
CA ILE A 547 -19.10 -5.59 18.63
C ILE A 547 -20.37 -4.73 18.55
N ALA A 548 -20.93 -4.59 17.35
CA ALA A 548 -22.24 -4.05 17.06
C ALA A 548 -22.76 -4.70 15.76
N ALA A 549 -24.03 -4.53 15.44
CA ALA A 549 -24.63 -5.16 14.26
C ALA A 549 -23.86 -4.78 12.98
N GLY A 550 -23.22 -5.76 12.34
CA GLY A 550 -22.43 -5.56 11.13
C GLY A 550 -21.02 -5.01 11.35
N GLU A 551 -20.55 -4.89 12.60
CA GLU A 551 -19.27 -4.25 12.93
C GLU A 551 -18.38 -5.17 13.76
N THR A 552 -17.10 -5.27 13.37
CA THR A 552 -16.02 -6.00 14.05
C THR A 552 -14.85 -5.06 14.34
N ARG A 553 -13.97 -5.39 15.29
CA ARG A 553 -12.80 -4.52 15.57
C ARG A 553 -11.81 -4.41 14.40
N LEU A 554 -11.89 -5.31 13.42
CA LEU A 554 -11.02 -5.40 12.25
C LEU A 554 -11.85 -5.37 10.95
N ASP A 555 -12.74 -4.38 10.78
CA ASP A 555 -13.65 -4.32 9.61
C ASP A 555 -12.96 -4.25 8.24
N ASN A 556 -11.67 -3.95 8.19
CA ASN A 556 -10.86 -4.02 6.98
C ASN A 556 -9.65 -4.96 7.11
N GLY A 557 -9.64 -5.87 8.08
CA GLY A 557 -8.52 -6.80 8.31
C GLY A 557 -7.36 -6.17 9.10
N ILE A 558 -6.15 -6.73 8.91
CA ILE A 558 -4.92 -6.28 9.59
C ILE A 558 -3.82 -5.94 8.59
N GLN A 559 -2.84 -5.17 9.05
CA GLN A 559 -1.58 -4.98 8.32
C GLN A 559 -0.39 -5.48 9.14
N ILE A 560 0.63 -6.01 8.45
CA ILE A 560 1.78 -6.69 9.07
C ILE A 560 3.13 -6.02 8.75
N PHE A 561 3.11 -4.72 8.46
CA PHE A 561 4.32 -3.89 8.29
C PHE A 561 4.18 -2.55 9.02
N PRO A 562 5.31 -1.90 9.38
CA PRO A 562 5.33 -0.78 10.32
C PRO A 562 4.51 0.45 9.89
N GLY A 563 4.12 1.28 10.85
CA GLY A 563 3.39 2.52 10.63
C GLY A 563 2.25 2.83 11.61
N SER A 564 2.16 2.14 12.74
CA SER A 564 1.13 2.41 13.75
C SER A 564 1.59 2.16 15.17
N VAL A 565 0.93 2.82 16.10
CA VAL A 565 1.10 2.62 17.54
C VAL A 565 -0.25 2.68 18.27
N PRO A 566 -0.41 1.91 19.36
CA PRO A 566 -1.59 2.00 20.22
C PRO A 566 -1.54 3.27 21.08
N ILE A 567 -2.71 3.80 21.41
CA ILE A 567 -2.89 5.03 22.18
C ILE A 567 -3.31 4.66 23.60
N TYR A 568 -2.61 5.23 24.58
CA TYR A 568 -2.86 4.97 25.99
C TYR A 568 -3.23 6.23 26.76
N ARG A 569 -4.11 6.06 27.75
CA ARG A 569 -4.36 7.01 28.85
C ARG A 569 -3.81 6.38 30.12
N GLY A 570 -2.61 6.80 30.52
CA GLY A 570 -1.86 6.08 31.56
C GLY A 570 -1.58 4.64 31.11
N ASN A 571 -2.19 3.66 31.79
CA ASN A 571 -2.04 2.23 31.46
C ASN A 571 -3.30 1.65 30.77
N GLU A 572 -4.33 2.45 30.51
CA GLU A 572 -5.55 2.02 29.81
C GLU A 572 -5.39 2.27 28.30
N LEU A 573 -5.59 1.24 27.48
CA LEU A 573 -5.68 1.37 26.03
C LEU A 573 -6.95 2.14 25.67
N VAL A 574 -6.84 3.16 24.81
CA VAL A 574 -7.97 3.99 24.38
C VAL A 574 -8.14 4.10 22.86
N GLY A 575 -7.24 3.47 22.07
CA GLY A 575 -7.35 3.45 20.62
C GLY A 575 -6.04 3.15 19.90
N GLY A 576 -5.96 3.52 18.63
CA GLY A 576 -4.75 3.37 17.80
C GLY A 576 -4.67 4.41 16.69
N ILE A 577 -3.45 4.80 16.33
CA ILE A 577 -3.13 5.65 15.17
C ILE A 577 -2.31 4.86 14.16
N GLY A 578 -2.66 4.98 12.89
CA GLY A 578 -1.95 4.35 11.78
C GLY A 578 -1.68 5.34 10.64
N VAL A 579 -0.54 5.15 9.98
CA VAL A 579 -0.01 6.01 8.94
C VAL A 579 0.45 5.16 7.76
N SER A 580 0.14 5.58 6.54
CA SER A 580 0.64 4.92 5.34
C SER A 580 0.69 5.81 4.11
N GLY A 581 1.79 5.71 3.36
CA GLY A 581 1.92 6.30 2.02
C GLY A 581 3.36 6.60 1.59
N ASP A 582 4.33 6.48 2.48
CA ASP A 582 5.76 6.67 2.21
C ASP A 582 6.56 5.45 2.73
N GLY A 583 7.86 5.60 3.02
CA GLY A 583 8.65 4.55 3.63
C GLY A 583 8.15 4.15 5.03
N ILE A 584 8.32 2.87 5.39
CA ILE A 584 7.81 2.31 6.65
C ILE A 584 8.38 2.97 7.91
N ASP A 585 9.58 3.53 7.84
CA ASP A 585 10.19 4.26 8.95
C ASP A 585 9.61 5.68 9.06
N GLN A 586 9.28 6.33 7.94
CA GLN A 586 8.52 7.58 7.94
C GLN A 586 7.14 7.37 8.56
N ASP A 587 6.44 6.30 8.19
CA ASP A 587 5.12 5.96 8.73
C ASP A 587 5.18 5.76 10.26
N ASP A 588 6.17 5.00 10.75
CA ASP A 588 6.41 4.79 12.19
C ASP A 588 6.68 6.10 12.92
N MET A 589 7.57 6.93 12.37
CA MET A 589 7.91 8.21 12.97
C MET A 589 6.69 9.13 13.05
N ILE A 590 5.92 9.24 11.96
CA ILE A 590 4.76 10.14 11.89
C ILE A 590 3.68 9.71 12.90
N SER A 591 3.42 8.40 13.01
CA SER A 591 2.45 7.88 13.99
C SER A 591 2.92 8.09 15.44
N PHE A 592 4.14 7.68 15.76
CA PHE A 592 4.67 7.70 17.13
C PHE A 592 5.00 9.10 17.64
N LEU A 593 5.71 9.92 16.85
CA LEU A 593 6.05 11.28 17.25
C LEU A 593 4.83 12.21 17.17
N GLY A 594 3.93 11.97 16.21
CA GLY A 594 2.65 12.68 16.14
C GLY A 594 1.82 12.47 17.40
N LEU A 595 1.68 11.22 17.86
CA LEU A 595 1.00 10.90 19.10
C LEU A 595 1.70 11.50 20.33
N HIS A 596 3.04 11.43 20.39
CA HIS A 596 3.80 12.06 21.47
C HIS A 596 3.50 13.57 21.56
N ASN A 597 3.62 14.29 20.44
CA ASN A 597 3.38 15.73 20.38
C ASN A 597 1.93 16.08 20.74
N ALA A 598 0.96 15.26 20.32
CA ALA A 598 -0.43 15.43 20.70
C ALA A 598 -0.65 15.27 22.20
N GLY A 599 0.03 14.31 22.84
CA GLY A 599 0.01 14.14 24.29
C GLY A 599 0.57 15.36 25.04
N GLN A 600 1.64 15.98 24.52
CA GLN A 600 2.17 17.24 25.07
C GLN A 600 1.18 18.41 24.91
N ARG A 601 0.43 18.44 23.81
CA ARG A 601 -0.52 19.52 23.48
C ARG A 601 -1.85 19.41 24.24
N ALA A 602 -2.46 18.23 24.23
CA ALA A 602 -3.81 18.01 24.76
C ALA A 602 -3.80 17.53 26.22
N GLY A 603 -2.75 16.82 26.65
CA GLY A 603 -2.71 16.09 27.89
C GLY A 603 -3.60 14.84 27.87
N GLY A 604 -3.32 13.88 28.76
CA GLY A 604 -4.23 12.76 29.03
C GLY A 604 -4.11 11.54 28.09
N VAL A 605 -3.62 11.68 26.87
CA VAL A 605 -3.33 10.56 25.95
C VAL A 605 -1.88 10.58 25.50
N GLY A 606 -1.32 9.43 25.13
CA GLY A 606 0.04 9.34 24.61
C GLY A 606 0.41 7.93 24.14
N ASN A 607 1.71 7.76 23.85
CA ASN A 607 2.30 6.46 23.54
C ASN A 607 2.13 5.50 24.72
N ALA A 608 2.16 4.20 24.44
CA ALA A 608 2.21 3.18 25.48
C ALA A 608 3.38 3.43 26.46
N PRO A 609 3.19 3.19 27.77
CA PRO A 609 4.28 3.20 28.74
C PRO A 609 5.46 2.30 28.33
N PRO A 610 6.73 2.76 28.43
CA PRO A 610 7.89 2.01 27.94
C PRO A 610 8.10 0.61 28.56
N ASP A 611 7.51 0.35 29.72
CA ASP A 611 7.59 -0.92 30.46
C ASP A 611 6.62 -1.99 29.94
N ILE A 612 5.57 -1.59 29.23
CA ILE A 612 4.59 -2.52 28.63
C ILE A 612 4.72 -2.65 27.12
N ARG A 613 5.68 -1.97 26.47
CA ARG A 613 5.86 -2.07 25.01
C ARG A 613 6.38 -3.45 24.61
N ALA A 614 5.99 -3.90 23.42
CA ALA A 614 6.35 -5.22 22.91
C ALA A 614 7.86 -5.41 22.71
N ASP A 615 8.68 -4.34 22.65
CA ASP A 615 10.14 -4.45 22.70
C ASP A 615 10.70 -4.90 24.07
N ARG A 616 9.84 -5.09 25.08
CA ARG A 616 10.19 -5.82 26.31
C ARG A 616 10.12 -7.34 26.15
N ILE A 617 9.48 -7.82 25.08
CA ILE A 617 9.35 -9.24 24.79
C ILE A 617 10.65 -9.76 24.17
N VAL A 618 11.17 -10.85 24.76
CA VAL A 618 12.37 -11.53 24.30
C VAL A 618 12.04 -12.99 23.98
N VAL A 619 12.26 -13.37 22.73
CA VAL A 619 11.99 -14.71 22.20
C VAL A 619 13.29 -15.51 22.16
N GLN A 620 13.25 -16.77 22.58
CA GLN A 620 14.38 -17.69 22.41
C GLN A 620 14.38 -18.24 20.99
N VAL A 621 15.49 -18.05 20.29
CA VAL A 621 15.71 -18.58 18.94
C VAL A 621 17.01 -19.37 18.94
N GLY A 622 16.90 -20.71 18.93
CA GLY A 622 18.04 -21.59 19.14
C GLY A 622 18.72 -21.30 20.49
N GLY A 623 20.00 -20.93 20.47
CA GLY A 623 20.79 -20.62 21.67
C GLY A 623 20.86 -19.14 22.04
N ARG A 624 20.09 -18.26 21.39
CA ARG A 624 20.17 -16.80 21.61
C ARG A 624 18.79 -16.17 21.83
N GLN A 625 18.83 -14.93 22.31
CA GLN A 625 17.67 -14.11 22.60
C GLN A 625 17.44 -13.05 21.52
N VAL A 626 16.20 -12.94 21.04
CA VAL A 626 15.77 -11.94 20.06
C VAL A 626 14.71 -11.07 20.68
N ARG A 627 14.88 -9.76 20.60
CA ARG A 627 13.90 -8.78 21.06
C ARG A 627 13.00 -8.34 19.91
N LEU A 628 11.70 -8.22 20.15
CA LEU A 628 10.80 -7.61 19.17
C LEU A 628 11.11 -6.11 19.02
N ARG A 629 10.84 -5.55 17.84
CA ARG A 629 11.01 -4.10 17.60
C ARG A 629 9.68 -3.39 17.80
N TYR A 630 9.69 -2.19 18.37
CA TYR A 630 8.47 -1.40 18.61
C TYR A 630 8.25 -0.31 17.55
N VAL A 631 9.19 0.61 17.40
CA VAL A 631 9.18 1.66 16.35
C VAL A 631 10.59 1.86 15.80
N ASN A 632 10.70 2.38 14.58
CA ASN A 632 11.96 2.84 14.01
C ASN A 632 11.75 4.18 13.31
N CYS A 633 12.62 5.15 13.58
CA CYS A 633 12.55 6.47 12.94
C CYS A 633 13.75 6.64 12.01
N PRO A 634 13.55 7.28 10.84
CA PRO A 634 14.58 7.33 9.82
C PRO A 634 15.73 8.26 10.23
N PHE A 635 16.90 8.04 9.64
CA PHE A 635 18.03 8.97 9.73
C PHE A 635 17.73 10.25 8.93
N ALA A 636 18.21 11.39 9.39
CA ALA A 636 17.92 12.71 8.83
C ALA A 636 16.43 12.91 8.48
N PRO A 637 15.54 12.68 9.47
CA PRO A 637 14.10 12.52 9.25
C PRO A 637 13.41 13.77 8.70
N PHE A 638 13.95 14.95 8.97
CA PHE A 638 13.30 16.23 8.65
C PHE A 638 14.04 17.01 7.57
N LEU A 639 13.28 17.83 6.84
CA LEU A 639 13.77 18.74 5.80
C LEU A 639 14.14 20.12 6.33
N ASP A 640 13.63 20.49 7.51
CA ASP A 640 13.75 21.83 8.09
C ASP A 640 14.69 21.89 9.31
N THR A 641 15.24 20.75 9.74
CA THR A 641 16.17 20.64 10.88
C THR A 641 17.15 19.49 10.68
N ASP A 642 18.30 19.53 11.36
CA ASP A 642 19.33 18.47 11.38
C ASP A 642 19.13 17.43 12.50
N ALA A 643 18.02 17.52 13.25
CA ALA A 643 17.71 16.63 14.37
C ALA A 643 17.75 15.15 13.97
N GLN A 644 18.35 14.33 14.84
CA GLN A 644 18.49 12.89 14.68
C GLN A 644 17.84 12.16 15.86
N ASN A 645 17.63 10.85 15.74
CA ASN A 645 17.10 10.00 16.81
C ASN A 645 15.84 10.57 17.47
N VAL A 646 14.94 11.15 16.67
CA VAL A 646 13.81 11.97 17.14
C VAL A 646 12.76 11.20 17.93
N CYS A 647 12.88 9.88 17.98
CA CYS A 647 12.02 8.96 18.73
C CYS A 647 12.72 8.32 19.95
N GLU A 648 14.02 8.59 20.14
CA GLU A 648 14.80 8.03 21.24
C GLU A 648 14.36 8.63 22.58
N GLY A 649 14.10 7.77 23.57
CA GLY A 649 13.70 8.19 24.92
C GLY A 649 12.23 8.56 25.11
N LEU A 650 11.40 8.46 24.06
CA LEU A 650 9.96 8.75 24.10
C LEU A 650 9.11 7.51 24.41
#